data_AF-A0A4Y7IHD0-F1
#
_entry.id   AF-A0A4Y7IHD0-F1
#
_cell.length_a   1.000
_cell.length_b   1.000
_cell.length_c   1.000
_cell.angle_alpha   90.00
_cell.angle_beta   90.00
_cell.angle_gamma   90.00
#
_symmetry.space_group_name_H-M   'P 1'
#
loop_
_entity.id
_entity.type
_entity.pdbx_description
1 polymer ?
#
loop_
_entity_poly.entity_id
_entity_poly.type
_entity_poly.pdbx_seq_one_letter_code
_entity_poly.pdbx_strand_id
1 'polypeptide(L)'
;MDAFGGYFVDEKAVRVENIFLEFLKSFKVETNAAEPYYVSEIEEMKAKESTTMFIDFSHVMRYNDVLQTAISEEYLRFEPYLKNSCKRFVMEQRPTFIGDDNPNKDINIAFYNIPLLKRLRELSTAEIGKLVSITGVVTRTSEVRPELLQGTFKCLDCGGVVKNVDQQFKYTEPIICVNPTCSNRARWVLIPQDSKFADWQRVRMQETSKEIPAGSLPRSLDVILRHEIVEHARAGDTVIFTGTLVVIPDILALASPGERAECRREAPQRSGSGHEGVRGLRALGVRDLSYRLAFIANSVQVSDGRKDNDIRNRKKDADDEDCQKLTKEEEAEIHGMRNTPDFFNKIVDSIAPTIFGHQEIKRAILLMLLGGVHKFTHEGINLRGDINVCIVGDPSCAKSQFLKYTTNLVPRSVYTSGKSSSAAGLTATVAKEPETGEFCIEAGALMLADNGICCIDEFDKMDVRDQVAIHEAMEQQTISITKAGIQATLNARTSILAAANPTGGRYDKSKPLKYNVALPPAILSRFDLVYVMIDEPDDQTDYHIAHHIVRVHQKHEEALSPAFTTAQLKRYIAHAKTLKPKLTPDAKKVLVESYVALRRGDTAPGGRVAYRMTVRQLEALIRLSEAIARSYLEHQVEPRHVRVAVRLLKTSIISVESSEIDLSDFQDIVYDDIGGSRASDQGDAQRSYEAAAPENQESGSGTGTRQGRKLVITDEYFQRVTQSLILHLRQHEDTVAHDGTGLAGMRQKDLIQMYIAQQNEKSAYSSLDEAAKEVDKVKAIIESLIRREGHLIVLDDGSTAAEGEQELSTRDRRILAVAPNYVVD
;
A
#
# COMPACT_ATOMS: atom_id res chain seq x y z
N MET A 1 -4.83 -39.70 64.51
CA MET A 1 -3.86 -40.79 64.21
C MET A 1 -4.58 -41.63 63.17
N ASP A 2 -4.33 -41.50 61.86
CA ASP A 2 -3.05 -41.37 61.17
C ASP A 2 -2.94 -40.15 60.27
N ALA A 3 -1.86 -39.39 60.46
CA ALA A 3 -1.47 -38.27 59.62
C ALA A 3 -0.43 -38.77 58.61
N PHE A 4 -0.91 -39.41 57.54
CA PHE A 4 -0.15 -39.47 56.29
C PHE A 4 -0.54 -38.25 55.47
N GLY A 5 0.45 -37.43 55.10
CA GLY A 5 0.30 -36.33 54.17
C GLY A 5 -0.07 -36.84 52.78
N GLY A 6 -1.35 -37.15 52.58
CA GLY A 6 -1.91 -37.46 51.28
C GLY A 6 -2.19 -36.16 50.54
N TYR A 7 -1.52 -35.95 49.42
CA TYR A 7 -1.98 -34.99 48.42
C TYR A 7 -3.38 -35.41 47.98
N PHE A 8 -4.38 -34.54 48.13
CA PHE A 8 -5.70 -34.78 47.53
C PHE A 8 -5.55 -34.69 46.01
N VAL A 9 -5.56 -35.84 45.34
CA VAL A 9 -5.52 -35.90 43.87
C VAL A 9 -6.93 -35.62 43.35
N ASP A 10 -7.04 -34.65 42.44
CA ASP A 10 -8.31 -34.29 41.82
C ASP A 10 -8.73 -35.35 40.79
N GLU A 11 -9.64 -36.24 41.17
CA GLU A 11 -10.11 -37.32 40.28
C GLU A 11 -10.71 -36.81 38.97
N LYS A 12 -11.36 -35.63 38.98
CA LYS A 12 -11.96 -35.07 37.75
C LYS A 12 -10.86 -34.65 36.77
N ALA A 13 -9.82 -33.99 37.27
CA ALA A 13 -8.70 -33.55 36.45
C ALA A 13 -7.95 -34.74 35.82
N VAL A 14 -7.73 -35.81 36.59
CA VAL A 14 -7.10 -37.04 36.07
C VAL A 14 -7.95 -37.73 35.00
N ARG A 15 -9.28 -37.74 35.14
CA ARG A 15 -10.18 -38.26 34.10
C ARG A 15 -10.09 -37.43 32.82
N VAL A 16 -10.09 -36.10 32.92
CA VAL A 16 -9.92 -35.19 31.78
C VAL A 16 -8.56 -35.41 31.10
N GLU A 17 -7.49 -35.56 31.89
CA GLU A 17 -6.14 -35.88 31.39
C GLU A 17 -6.14 -37.15 30.53
N ASN A 18 -6.74 -38.24 31.03
CA ASN A 18 -6.76 -39.52 30.31
C ASN A 18 -7.61 -39.45 29.02
N ILE A 19 -8.76 -38.76 29.06
CA ILE A 19 -9.61 -38.56 27.88
C ILE A 19 -8.87 -37.73 26.82
N PHE A 20 -8.15 -36.69 27.25
CA PHE A 20 -7.38 -35.84 26.36
C PHE A 20 -6.20 -36.60 25.72
N LEU A 21 -5.53 -37.45 26.49
CA LEU A 21 -4.47 -38.33 25.99
C LEU A 21 -5.00 -39.30 24.93
N GLU A 22 -6.18 -39.87 25.14
CA GLU A 22 -6.85 -40.75 24.17
C GLU A 22 -7.26 -40.00 22.90
N PHE A 23 -7.75 -38.76 23.05
CA PHE A 23 -8.04 -37.88 21.92
C PHE A 23 -6.82 -37.66 21.02
N LEU A 24 -5.66 -37.30 21.61
CA LEU A 24 -4.43 -37.06 20.85
C LEU A 24 -3.96 -38.30 20.07
N LYS A 25 -4.20 -39.51 20.60
CA LYS A 25 -3.84 -40.77 19.94
C LYS A 25 -4.81 -41.17 18.82
N SER A 26 -6.10 -40.98 19.04
CA SER A 26 -7.16 -41.56 18.21
C SER A 26 -7.65 -40.64 17.09
N PHE A 27 -7.42 -39.33 17.19
CA PHE A 27 -8.04 -38.36 16.30
C PHE A 27 -7.51 -38.41 14.86
N LYS A 28 -8.43 -38.52 13.89
CA LYS A 28 -8.18 -38.50 12.45
C LYS A 28 -9.09 -37.47 11.77
N VAL A 29 -8.53 -36.66 10.87
CA VAL A 29 -9.26 -35.56 10.18
C VAL A 29 -10.20 -36.11 9.10
N GLU A 30 -9.77 -37.14 8.37
CA GLU A 30 -10.59 -37.88 7.40
C GLU A 30 -10.56 -39.38 7.71
N THR A 31 -11.67 -40.07 7.47
CA THR A 31 -11.81 -41.52 7.72
C THR A 31 -10.80 -42.36 6.93
N ASN A 32 -10.24 -41.81 5.84
CA ASN A 32 -9.26 -42.46 4.95
C ASN A 32 -7.79 -42.12 5.25
N ALA A 33 -7.48 -41.30 6.28
CA ALA A 33 -6.10 -41.01 6.64
C ALA A 33 -5.46 -42.18 7.42
N ALA A 34 -4.34 -42.69 6.91
CA ALA A 34 -3.60 -43.80 7.51
C ALA A 34 -3.01 -43.43 8.89
N GLU A 35 -2.60 -42.17 9.06
CA GLU A 35 -1.91 -41.68 10.25
C GLU A 35 -2.74 -40.66 11.05
N PRO A 36 -2.67 -40.69 12.39
CA PRO A 36 -3.33 -39.70 13.24
C PRO A 36 -2.68 -38.31 13.08
N TYR A 37 -3.53 -37.28 13.01
CA TYR A 37 -3.11 -35.90 12.67
C TYR A 37 -2.07 -35.34 13.65
N TYR A 38 -2.27 -35.56 14.95
CA TYR A 38 -1.38 -35.05 15.99
C TYR A 38 -0.03 -35.78 16.10
N VAL A 39 0.16 -36.91 15.40
CA VAL A 39 1.48 -37.55 15.29
C VAL A 39 2.33 -36.84 14.26
N SER A 40 1.74 -36.46 13.11
CA SER A 40 2.40 -35.57 12.15
C SER A 40 2.79 -34.23 12.80
N GLU A 41 1.98 -33.73 13.74
CA GLU A 41 2.29 -32.51 14.50
C GLU A 41 3.59 -32.63 15.31
N ILE A 42 3.81 -33.78 15.94
CA ILE A 42 5.03 -34.02 16.72
C ILE A 42 6.26 -34.07 15.81
N GLU A 43 6.11 -34.60 14.59
CA GLU A 43 7.20 -34.63 13.62
C GLU A 43 7.62 -33.23 13.19
N GLU A 44 6.65 -32.34 12.95
CA GLU A 44 6.91 -30.92 12.68
C GLU A 44 7.52 -30.20 13.90
N MET A 45 7.01 -30.47 15.10
CA MET A 45 7.53 -29.93 16.35
C MET A 45 9.01 -30.30 16.54
N LYS A 46 9.38 -31.54 16.19
CA LYS A 46 10.77 -31.97 16.23
C LYS A 46 11.64 -31.23 15.21
N ALA A 47 11.16 -31.06 13.98
CA ALA A 47 11.90 -30.36 12.95
C ALA A 47 12.21 -28.89 13.31
N LYS A 48 11.28 -28.24 14.05
CA LYS A 48 11.41 -26.84 14.48
C LYS A 48 12.04 -26.67 15.88
N GLU A 49 12.29 -27.77 16.60
CA GLU A 49 12.66 -27.78 18.03
C GLU A 49 11.71 -26.98 18.94
N SER A 50 10.47 -26.74 18.49
CA SER A 50 9.46 -25.98 19.21
C SER A 50 8.99 -26.73 20.46
N THR A 51 8.60 -26.00 21.51
CA THR A 51 8.06 -26.55 22.76
C THR A 51 6.54 -26.39 22.86
N THR A 52 5.91 -25.80 21.84
CA THR A 52 4.47 -25.61 21.76
C THR A 52 3.80 -26.64 20.84
N MET A 53 2.69 -27.22 21.30
CA MET A 53 1.82 -28.07 20.49
C MET A 53 0.53 -27.30 20.15
N PHE A 54 0.25 -27.17 18.85
CA PHE A 54 -0.95 -26.49 18.36
C PHE A 54 -2.11 -27.47 18.23
N ILE A 55 -3.25 -27.13 18.84
CA ILE A 55 -4.43 -27.99 18.86
C ILE A 55 -5.64 -27.18 18.40
N ASP A 56 -6.25 -27.62 17.29
CA ASP A 56 -7.52 -27.05 16.82
C ASP A 56 -8.64 -27.45 17.80
N PHE A 57 -9.33 -26.45 18.34
CA PHE A 57 -10.44 -26.68 19.25
C PHE A 57 -11.67 -27.29 18.53
N SER A 58 -11.80 -27.10 17.22
CA SER A 58 -12.83 -27.75 16.41
C SER A 58 -12.67 -29.28 16.40
N HIS A 59 -11.45 -29.80 16.51
CA HIS A 59 -11.20 -31.24 16.61
C HIS A 59 -11.66 -31.79 17.97
N VAL A 60 -11.41 -31.06 19.05
CA VAL A 60 -11.87 -31.41 20.40
C VAL A 60 -13.39 -31.46 20.45
N MET A 61 -14.06 -30.46 19.86
CA MET A 61 -15.52 -30.39 19.75
C MET A 61 -16.12 -31.57 18.98
N ARG A 62 -15.44 -32.04 17.91
CA ARG A 62 -15.90 -33.20 17.13
C ARG A 62 -15.74 -34.52 17.88
N TYR A 63 -14.70 -34.65 18.71
CA TYR A 63 -14.41 -35.89 19.41
C TYR A 63 -15.28 -36.07 20.65
N ASN A 64 -15.34 -35.07 21.54
CA ASN A 64 -16.04 -35.20 22.81
C ASN A 64 -16.53 -33.86 23.38
N ASP A 65 -17.85 -33.75 23.56
CA ASP A 65 -18.54 -32.59 24.13
C ASP A 65 -18.25 -32.37 25.63
N VAL A 66 -18.02 -33.45 26.39
CA VAL A 66 -17.67 -33.38 27.82
C VAL A 66 -16.29 -32.75 28.01
N LEU A 67 -15.34 -33.15 27.17
CA LEU A 67 -13.98 -32.61 27.17
C LEU A 67 -13.99 -31.13 26.77
N GLN A 68 -14.74 -30.78 25.72
CA GLN A 68 -14.91 -29.39 25.30
C GLN A 68 -15.46 -28.51 26.43
N THR A 69 -16.57 -28.93 27.06
CA THR A 69 -17.21 -28.19 28.14
C THR A 69 -16.22 -27.97 29.29
N ALA A 70 -15.52 -29.04 29.72
CA ALA A 70 -14.54 -28.96 30.80
C ALA A 70 -13.39 -27.98 30.50
N ILE A 71 -12.82 -28.02 29.29
CA ILE A 71 -11.73 -27.13 28.88
C ILE A 71 -12.21 -25.68 28.74
N SER A 72 -13.43 -25.46 28.24
CA SER A 72 -13.97 -24.12 28.02
C SER A 72 -14.35 -23.39 29.32
N GLU A 73 -14.93 -24.11 30.29
CA GLU A 73 -15.42 -23.52 31.55
C GLU A 73 -14.34 -23.41 32.63
N GLU A 74 -13.48 -24.42 32.78
CA GLU A 74 -12.49 -24.50 33.87
C GLU A 74 -11.04 -24.66 33.32
N TYR A 75 -10.68 -23.86 32.32
CA TYR A 75 -9.36 -23.95 31.66
C TYR A 75 -8.19 -23.82 32.66
N LEU A 76 -8.23 -22.79 33.51
CA LEU A 76 -7.11 -22.47 34.40
C LEU A 76 -6.79 -23.61 35.39
N ARG A 77 -7.81 -24.39 35.77
CA ARG A 77 -7.66 -25.55 36.65
C ARG A 77 -7.02 -26.73 35.91
N PHE A 78 -7.44 -26.98 34.67
CA PHE A 78 -7.01 -28.14 33.89
C PHE A 78 -5.72 -27.91 33.09
N GLU A 79 -5.28 -26.66 32.90
CA GLU A 79 -4.04 -26.33 32.17
C GLU A 79 -2.82 -27.20 32.56
N PRO A 80 -2.43 -27.36 33.84
CA PRO A 80 -1.26 -28.17 34.19
C PRO A 80 -1.43 -29.66 33.85
N TYR A 81 -2.66 -30.19 33.98
CA TYR A 81 -2.97 -31.58 33.65
C TYR A 81 -2.94 -31.81 32.13
N LEU A 82 -3.43 -30.87 31.34
CA LEU A 82 -3.34 -30.93 29.89
C LEU A 82 -1.86 -30.93 29.43
N LYS A 83 -1.02 -30.07 30.01
CA LYS A 83 0.43 -30.05 29.73
C LYS A 83 1.08 -31.40 30.07
N ASN A 84 0.72 -31.99 31.21
CA ASN A 84 1.20 -33.33 31.58
C ASN A 84 0.75 -34.41 30.60
N SER A 85 -0.51 -34.36 30.13
CA SER A 85 -1.01 -35.28 29.10
C SER A 85 -0.22 -35.16 27.79
N CYS A 86 0.05 -33.94 27.32
CA CYS A 86 0.88 -33.71 26.13
C CYS A 86 2.31 -34.23 26.33
N LYS A 87 2.89 -34.00 27.51
CA LYS A 87 4.21 -34.53 27.86
C LYS A 87 4.24 -36.06 27.81
N ARG A 88 3.25 -36.73 28.39
CA ARG A 88 3.09 -38.20 28.35
C ARG A 88 2.92 -38.69 26.91
N PHE A 89 2.09 -38.02 26.11
CA PHE A 89 1.88 -38.38 24.71
C PHE A 89 3.17 -38.30 23.88
N VAL A 90 3.96 -37.24 24.06
CA VAL A 90 5.25 -37.08 23.36
C VAL A 90 6.28 -38.11 23.84
N MET A 91 6.32 -38.41 25.15
CA MET A 91 7.18 -39.45 25.71
C MET A 91 6.88 -40.83 25.13
N GLU A 92 5.61 -41.18 24.95
CA GLU A 92 5.19 -42.48 24.42
C GLU A 92 5.52 -42.66 22.92
N GLN A 93 5.30 -41.62 22.11
CA GLN A 93 5.55 -41.71 20.66
C GLN A 93 7.03 -41.65 20.31
N ARG A 94 7.83 -40.83 21.03
CA ARG A 94 9.27 -40.67 20.79
C ARG A 94 10.03 -40.41 22.11
N PRO A 95 10.63 -41.45 22.74
CA PRO A 95 11.35 -41.28 24.00
C PRO A 95 12.68 -40.50 23.87
N THR A 96 13.20 -40.28 22.66
CA THR A 96 14.48 -39.58 22.42
C THR A 96 14.40 -38.06 22.40
N PHE A 97 13.20 -37.46 22.40
CA PHE A 97 13.06 -36.00 22.36
C PHE A 97 13.27 -35.32 23.73
N ILE A 98 13.02 -36.07 24.81
CA ILE A 98 13.19 -35.61 26.19
C ILE A 98 14.22 -36.54 26.82
N GLY A 99 15.50 -36.15 26.82
CA GLY A 99 16.45 -36.76 27.73
C GLY A 99 16.03 -36.42 29.17
N ASP A 100 15.91 -37.43 30.03
CA ASP A 100 15.41 -37.35 31.41
C ASP A 100 16.12 -36.30 32.30
N ASP A 101 17.27 -35.77 31.86
CA ASP A 101 18.11 -34.85 32.64
C ASP A 101 17.86 -33.35 32.39
N ASN A 102 16.96 -32.95 31.47
CA ASN A 102 16.67 -31.53 31.25
C ASN A 102 15.23 -31.15 31.72
N PRO A 103 15.03 -30.82 33.01
CA PRO A 103 13.72 -30.43 33.56
C PRO A 103 13.16 -29.13 32.94
N ASN A 104 13.92 -28.49 32.04
CA ASN A 104 13.62 -27.20 31.42
C ASN A 104 12.81 -27.28 30.12
N LYS A 105 12.56 -28.48 29.55
CA LYS A 105 11.67 -28.63 28.38
C LYS A 105 10.27 -29.06 28.81
N ASP A 106 9.47 -28.09 29.22
CA ASP A 106 8.02 -28.28 29.40
C ASP A 106 7.31 -28.03 28.06
N ILE A 107 6.30 -28.86 27.77
CA ILE A 107 5.48 -28.74 26.55
C ILE A 107 4.29 -27.83 26.86
N ASN A 108 4.13 -26.79 26.05
CA ASN A 108 3.01 -25.87 26.13
C ASN A 108 1.95 -26.22 25.10
N ILE A 109 0.71 -25.82 25.38
CA ILE A 109 -0.45 -26.11 24.53
C ILE A 109 -1.02 -24.79 24.04
N ALA A 110 -1.22 -24.70 22.74
CA ALA A 110 -1.84 -23.56 22.08
C ALA A 110 -3.15 -24.00 21.41
N PHE A 111 -4.28 -23.64 22.03
CA PHE A 111 -5.59 -23.86 21.46
C PHE A 111 -5.94 -22.78 20.45
N TYR A 112 -6.38 -23.18 19.27
CA TYR A 112 -6.75 -22.25 18.21
C TYR A 112 -8.10 -22.60 17.58
N ASN A 113 -8.69 -21.65 16.83
CA ASN A 113 -9.97 -21.81 16.14
C ASN A 113 -11.14 -22.17 17.09
N ILE A 114 -11.24 -21.42 18.19
CA ILE A 114 -12.35 -21.54 19.13
C ILE A 114 -13.54 -20.75 18.57
N PRO A 115 -14.75 -21.35 18.47
CA PRO A 115 -15.92 -20.67 17.91
C PRO A 115 -16.46 -19.53 18.80
N LEU A 116 -16.03 -19.47 20.05
CA LEU A 116 -16.45 -18.50 21.05
C LEU A 116 -15.61 -17.21 20.97
N LEU A 117 -15.89 -16.41 19.95
CA LEU A 117 -15.27 -15.09 19.73
C LEU A 117 -16.06 -14.02 20.48
N LYS A 118 -15.41 -13.40 21.48
CA LYS A 118 -15.98 -12.35 22.33
C LYS A 118 -15.30 -11.02 22.08
N ARG A 119 -16.06 -9.94 22.28
CA ARG A 119 -15.56 -8.57 22.19
C ARG A 119 -14.90 -8.14 23.50
N LEU A 120 -13.98 -7.17 23.47
CA LEU A 120 -13.33 -6.65 24.69
C LEU A 120 -14.36 -6.12 25.71
N ARG A 121 -15.47 -5.54 25.24
CA ARG A 121 -16.56 -5.03 26.10
C ARG A 121 -17.39 -6.12 26.78
N GLU A 122 -17.41 -7.33 26.21
CA GLU A 122 -18.18 -8.47 26.74
C GLU A 122 -17.42 -9.23 27.84
N LEU A 123 -16.15 -8.89 28.07
CA LEU A 123 -15.32 -9.44 29.14
C LEU A 123 -15.84 -8.98 30.49
N SER A 124 -16.61 -9.85 31.14
CA SER A 124 -17.13 -9.66 32.49
C SER A 124 -16.40 -10.57 33.50
N THR A 125 -16.67 -10.39 34.79
CA THR A 125 -16.11 -11.22 35.86
C THR A 125 -16.52 -12.70 35.75
N ALA A 126 -17.61 -13.01 35.05
CA ALA A 126 -18.05 -14.40 34.82
C ALA A 126 -17.16 -15.18 33.84
N GLU A 127 -16.24 -14.49 33.16
CA GLU A 127 -15.31 -15.06 32.17
C GLU A 127 -13.92 -15.33 32.75
N ILE A 128 -13.70 -15.06 34.04
CA ILE A 128 -12.43 -15.35 34.70
C ILE A 128 -12.20 -16.87 34.70
N GLY A 129 -11.02 -17.30 34.25
CA GLY A 129 -10.61 -18.71 34.22
C GLY A 129 -11.21 -19.55 33.09
N LYS A 130 -12.07 -18.98 32.24
CA LYS A 130 -12.61 -19.62 31.03
C LYS A 130 -11.70 -19.39 29.83
N LEU A 131 -11.74 -20.32 28.87
CA LEU A 131 -11.04 -20.19 27.59
C LEU A 131 -11.89 -19.35 26.62
N VAL A 132 -11.41 -18.17 26.26
CA VAL A 132 -12.10 -17.20 25.41
C VAL A 132 -11.17 -16.76 24.29
N SER A 133 -11.73 -16.43 23.13
CA SER A 133 -11.01 -15.75 22.05
C SER A 133 -11.44 -14.29 21.94
N ILE A 134 -10.48 -13.38 21.82
CA ILE A 134 -10.72 -11.93 21.73
C ILE A 134 -10.00 -11.41 20.49
N THR A 135 -10.69 -10.54 19.74
CA THR A 135 -10.15 -9.84 18.58
C THR A 135 -9.81 -8.40 18.92
N GLY A 136 -8.68 -7.92 18.42
CA GLY A 136 -8.32 -6.51 18.53
C GLY A 136 -7.08 -6.12 17.76
N VAL A 137 -6.80 -4.82 17.75
CA VAL A 137 -5.60 -4.24 17.13
C VAL A 137 -4.53 -4.09 18.20
N VAL A 138 -3.32 -4.55 17.91
CA VAL A 138 -2.17 -4.34 18.80
C VAL A 138 -1.70 -2.90 18.67
N THR A 139 -1.68 -2.17 19.78
CA THR A 139 -1.21 -0.77 19.79
C THR A 139 0.24 -0.67 20.17
N ARG A 140 0.66 -1.42 21.20
CA ARG A 140 2.00 -1.35 21.78
C ARG A 140 2.44 -2.73 22.22
N THR A 141 3.72 -3.02 22.04
CA THR A 141 4.38 -4.25 22.46
C THR A 141 5.56 -3.86 23.35
N SER A 142 5.69 -4.47 24.52
CA SER A 142 6.90 -4.33 25.34
C SER A 142 8.03 -5.18 24.78
N GLU A 143 9.24 -4.92 25.24
CA GLU A 143 10.37 -5.84 25.06
C GLU A 143 10.11 -7.18 25.77
N VAL A 144 10.80 -8.22 25.29
CA VAL A 144 10.77 -9.56 25.86
C VAL A 144 11.63 -9.57 27.12
N ARG A 145 11.07 -10.09 28.21
CA ARG A 145 11.80 -10.26 29.48
C ARG A 145 11.65 -11.70 29.94
N PRO A 146 12.65 -12.27 30.64
CA PRO A 146 12.48 -13.57 31.28
C PRO A 146 11.65 -13.43 32.57
N GLU A 147 10.62 -14.27 32.72
CA GLU A 147 9.82 -14.50 33.93
C GLU A 147 10.34 -15.76 34.63
N LEU A 148 10.57 -15.67 35.94
CA LEU A 148 10.87 -16.85 36.76
C LEU A 148 9.55 -17.58 37.06
N LEU A 149 9.33 -18.77 36.50
CA LEU A 149 8.14 -19.59 36.77
C LEU A 149 8.34 -20.46 38.01
N GLN A 150 9.46 -21.18 38.08
CA GLN A 150 9.81 -22.05 39.20
C GLN A 150 11.21 -21.72 39.68
N GLY A 151 11.32 -21.29 40.94
CA GLY A 151 12.58 -20.98 41.58
C GLY A 151 13.14 -22.17 42.34
N THR A 152 14.43 -22.43 42.17
CA THR A 152 15.20 -23.32 43.06
C THR A 152 15.96 -22.47 44.07
N PHE A 153 15.64 -22.63 45.35
CA PHE A 153 16.19 -21.82 46.44
C PHE A 153 17.15 -22.63 47.30
N LYS A 154 18.32 -22.07 47.60
CA LYS A 154 19.29 -22.61 48.54
C LYS A 154 19.19 -21.87 49.87
N CYS A 155 19.07 -22.64 50.95
CA CYS A 155 19.18 -22.12 52.30
C CYS A 155 20.63 -21.73 52.60
N LEU A 156 20.85 -20.51 53.10
CA LEU A 156 22.20 -20.06 53.48
C LEU A 156 22.72 -20.73 54.76
N ASP A 157 21.84 -21.11 55.69
CA ASP A 157 22.25 -21.61 57.00
C ASP A 157 22.55 -23.13 56.98
N CYS A 158 21.81 -23.93 56.20
CA CYS A 158 22.00 -25.39 56.14
C CYS A 158 22.44 -25.92 54.78
N GLY A 159 22.52 -25.07 53.76
CA GLY A 159 22.85 -25.48 52.39
C GLY A 159 21.78 -26.31 51.67
N GLY A 160 20.65 -26.60 52.32
CA GLY A 160 19.54 -27.37 51.74
C GLY A 160 18.95 -26.66 50.53
N VAL A 161 18.72 -27.42 49.45
CA VAL A 161 18.15 -26.92 48.20
C VAL A 161 16.68 -27.32 48.13
N VAL A 162 15.80 -26.33 47.99
CA VAL A 162 14.38 -26.50 47.74
C VAL A 162 14.13 -26.23 46.27
N LYS A 163 13.82 -27.29 45.51
CA LYS A 163 13.53 -27.22 44.08
C LYS A 163 12.04 -26.96 43.84
N ASN A 164 11.72 -26.40 42.67
CA ASN A 164 10.36 -26.26 42.14
C ASN A 164 9.41 -25.44 43.04
N VAL A 165 9.86 -24.29 43.52
CA VAL A 165 8.96 -23.33 44.20
C VAL A 165 8.27 -22.46 43.14
N ASP A 166 6.98 -22.69 42.93
CA ASP A 166 6.15 -21.94 41.98
C ASP A 166 6.07 -20.46 42.36
N GLN A 167 6.29 -19.59 41.37
CA GLN A 167 6.18 -18.15 41.50
C GLN A 167 4.84 -17.67 40.92
N GLN A 168 3.92 -17.24 41.78
CA GLN A 168 2.62 -16.74 41.33
C GLN A 168 2.57 -15.21 41.41
N PHE A 169 2.87 -14.53 40.29
CA PHE A 169 2.82 -13.07 40.12
C PHE A 169 3.61 -12.24 41.15
N LYS A 170 4.36 -12.89 42.04
CA LYS A 170 5.16 -12.30 43.09
C LYS A 170 6.38 -13.18 43.29
N TYR A 171 7.51 -12.54 43.55
CA TYR A 171 8.68 -13.24 44.05
C TYR A 171 8.42 -13.75 45.47
N THR A 172 8.25 -15.07 45.57
CA THR A 172 7.95 -15.82 46.78
C THR A 172 9.13 -16.71 47.12
N GLU A 173 9.65 -16.52 48.33
CA GLU A 173 10.66 -17.37 48.93
C GLU A 173 9.99 -18.45 49.79
N PRO A 174 10.60 -19.65 49.92
CA PRO A 174 10.03 -20.70 50.75
C PRO A 174 10.00 -20.32 52.23
N ILE A 175 8.88 -20.59 52.91
CA ILE A 175 8.68 -20.16 54.32
C ILE A 175 9.39 -21.09 55.31
N ILE A 176 9.61 -22.36 54.92
CA ILE A 176 10.15 -23.42 55.79
C ILE A 176 11.21 -24.20 55.00
N CYS A 177 12.33 -24.50 55.66
CA CYS A 177 13.36 -25.36 55.09
C CYS A 177 13.00 -26.84 55.18
N VAL A 178 13.39 -27.62 54.16
CA VAL A 178 13.19 -29.07 54.09
C VAL A 178 13.94 -29.79 55.22
N ASN A 179 15.05 -29.22 55.70
CA ASN A 179 15.79 -29.78 56.83
C ASN A 179 15.08 -29.46 58.16
N PRO A 180 14.63 -30.48 58.92
CA PRO A 180 13.89 -30.27 60.17
C PRO A 180 14.75 -29.63 61.28
N THR A 181 16.07 -29.65 61.13
CA THR A 181 17.03 -29.03 62.04
C THR A 181 17.29 -27.55 61.76
N CYS A 182 16.78 -27.01 60.65
CA CYS A 182 17.06 -25.65 60.22
C CYS A 182 15.85 -24.73 60.46
N SER A 183 16.02 -23.70 61.29
CA SER A 183 14.98 -22.72 61.63
C SER A 183 14.96 -21.48 60.72
N ASN A 184 15.57 -21.53 59.54
CA ASN A 184 15.65 -20.40 58.63
C ASN A 184 14.31 -20.15 57.92
N ARG A 185 13.90 -18.87 57.83
CA ARG A 185 12.63 -18.43 57.24
C ARG A 185 12.76 -17.33 56.17
N ALA A 186 13.94 -16.71 56.03
CA ALA A 186 14.09 -15.52 55.19
C ALA A 186 15.43 -15.45 54.45
N ARG A 187 16.41 -16.30 54.78
CA ARG A 187 17.75 -16.23 54.17
C ARG A 187 17.87 -17.25 53.05
N TRP A 188 17.26 -16.93 51.93
CA TRP A 188 17.24 -17.76 50.72
C TRP A 188 18.05 -17.11 49.61
N VAL A 189 18.79 -17.93 48.87
CA VAL A 189 19.46 -17.52 47.64
C VAL A 189 18.89 -18.32 46.49
N LEU A 190 18.37 -17.64 45.47
CA LEU A 190 17.94 -18.26 44.23
C LEU A 190 19.16 -18.81 43.48
N ILE A 191 19.08 -20.04 42.99
CA ILE A 191 20.04 -20.62 42.05
C ILE A 191 19.44 -20.48 40.65
N PRO A 192 19.93 -19.55 39.80
CA PRO A 192 19.37 -19.36 38.47
C PRO A 192 19.55 -20.58 37.56
N GLN A 193 20.65 -21.33 37.72
CA GLN A 193 20.98 -22.47 36.86
C GLN A 193 19.95 -23.61 36.95
N ASP A 194 19.39 -23.84 38.14
CA ASP A 194 18.39 -24.87 38.41
C ASP A 194 16.95 -24.32 38.42
N SER A 195 16.78 -23.05 38.04
CA SER A 195 15.49 -22.37 38.02
C SER A 195 14.90 -22.37 36.62
N LYS A 196 13.57 -22.44 36.54
CA LYS A 196 12.86 -22.38 35.26
C LYS A 196 12.49 -20.95 34.93
N PHE A 197 13.02 -20.48 33.81
CA PHE A 197 12.65 -19.20 33.20
C PHE A 197 11.80 -19.43 31.97
N ALA A 198 10.86 -18.53 31.73
CA ALA A 198 10.10 -18.46 30.49
C ALA A 198 10.10 -17.02 29.99
N ASP A 199 10.16 -16.84 28.68
CA ASP A 199 10.03 -15.51 28.10
C ASP A 199 8.59 -15.02 28.25
N TRP A 200 8.42 -13.76 28.66
CA TRP A 200 7.14 -13.10 28.69
C TRP A 200 7.21 -11.73 28.02
N GLN A 201 6.08 -11.33 27.45
CA GLN A 201 5.91 -10.05 26.79
C GLN A 201 4.53 -9.50 27.12
N ARG A 202 4.45 -8.20 27.37
CA ARG A 202 3.20 -7.50 27.57
C ARG A 202 2.82 -6.75 26.30
N VAL A 203 1.62 -7.00 25.82
CA VAL A 203 1.06 -6.41 24.61
C VAL A 203 -0.21 -5.65 24.97
N ARG A 204 -0.33 -4.40 24.57
CA ARG A 204 -1.56 -3.62 24.74
C ARG A 204 -2.42 -3.72 23.50
N MET A 205 -3.57 -4.34 23.64
CA MET A 205 -4.58 -4.47 22.58
C MET A 205 -5.66 -3.41 22.73
N GLN A 206 -6.22 -2.98 21.60
CA GLN A 206 -7.33 -2.04 21.50
C GLN A 206 -8.47 -2.63 20.67
N GLU A 207 -9.71 -2.23 20.98
CA GLU A 207 -10.89 -2.57 20.19
C GLU A 207 -10.72 -2.19 18.71
N THR A 208 -11.15 -3.09 17.81
CA THR A 208 -11.14 -2.85 16.36
C THR A 208 -12.14 -1.76 15.99
N SER A 209 -11.78 -0.86 15.06
CA SER A 209 -12.62 0.28 14.67
C SER A 209 -14.03 -0.09 14.18
N LYS A 210 -14.19 -1.30 13.61
CA LYS A 210 -15.48 -1.81 13.12
C LYS A 210 -16.47 -2.12 14.25
N GLU A 211 -15.97 -2.35 15.46
CA GLU A 211 -16.76 -2.80 16.61
C GLU A 211 -17.08 -1.67 17.60
N ILE A 212 -16.54 -0.47 17.38
CA ILE A 212 -16.73 0.67 18.28
C ILE A 212 -18.16 1.20 18.11
N PRO A 213 -18.98 1.24 19.19
CA PRO A 213 -20.28 1.89 19.12
C PRO A 213 -20.12 3.41 19.01
N ALA A 214 -20.99 4.05 18.25
CA ALA A 214 -20.97 5.49 18.03
C ALA A 214 -20.92 6.26 19.36
N GLY A 215 -19.95 7.17 19.49
CA GLY A 215 -19.81 8.06 20.65
C GLY A 215 -19.04 7.49 21.85
N SER A 216 -18.47 6.29 21.78
CA SER A 216 -17.60 5.76 22.84
C SER A 216 -16.11 5.84 22.48
N LEU A 217 -15.27 6.10 23.47
CA LEU A 217 -13.82 5.91 23.35
C LEU A 217 -13.49 4.40 23.29
N PRO A 218 -12.51 4.01 22.46
CA PRO A 218 -12.09 2.61 22.36
C PRO A 218 -11.44 2.14 23.67
N ARG A 219 -11.82 0.94 24.13
CA ARG A 219 -11.19 0.33 25.31
C ARG A 219 -9.88 -0.37 24.94
N SER A 220 -8.95 -0.40 25.89
CA SER A 220 -7.70 -1.14 25.79
C SER A 220 -7.60 -2.18 26.90
N LEU A 221 -6.94 -3.30 26.58
CA LEU A 221 -6.70 -4.41 27.49
C LEU A 221 -5.23 -4.81 27.39
N ASP A 222 -4.62 -5.10 28.54
CA ASP A 222 -3.26 -5.64 28.59
C ASP A 222 -3.32 -7.17 28.43
N VAL A 223 -2.65 -7.66 27.40
CA VAL A 223 -2.47 -9.08 27.06
C VAL A 223 -1.04 -9.49 27.40
N ILE A 224 -0.89 -10.65 28.05
CA ILE A 224 0.40 -11.23 28.41
C ILE A 224 0.63 -12.43 27.50
N LEU A 225 1.75 -12.42 26.79
CA LEU A 225 2.26 -13.51 25.98
C LEU A 225 3.38 -14.20 26.73
N ARG A 226 3.43 -15.54 26.65
CA ARG A 226 4.45 -16.36 27.29
C ARG A 226 5.04 -17.36 26.30
N HIS A 227 6.26 -17.81 26.58
CA HIS A 227 6.98 -18.82 25.81
C HIS A 227 7.15 -18.42 24.35
N GLU A 228 7.01 -19.37 23.42
CA GLU A 228 7.23 -19.18 22.00
C GLU A 228 6.27 -18.19 21.34
N ILE A 229 5.11 -17.90 21.95
CA ILE A 229 4.08 -16.99 21.40
C ILE A 229 4.53 -15.52 21.44
N VAL A 230 5.58 -15.23 22.21
CA VAL A 230 6.22 -13.92 22.26
C VAL A 230 6.67 -13.48 20.86
N GLU A 231 6.65 -12.18 20.59
CA GLU A 231 6.99 -11.54 19.30
C GLU A 231 6.10 -11.91 18.09
N HIS A 232 5.09 -12.77 18.25
CA HIS A 232 4.16 -13.09 17.17
C HIS A 232 3.20 -11.93 16.84
N ALA A 233 2.87 -11.12 17.85
CA ALA A 233 2.01 -9.97 17.74
C ALA A 233 2.84 -8.70 17.50
N ARG A 234 2.67 -8.04 16.35
CA ARG A 234 3.34 -6.77 16.03
C ARG A 234 2.35 -5.61 16.17
N ALA A 235 2.86 -4.42 16.49
CA ALA A 235 2.04 -3.21 16.54
C ALA A 235 1.40 -2.92 15.17
N GLY A 236 0.12 -2.57 15.17
CA GLY A 236 -0.69 -2.33 13.98
C GLY A 236 -1.41 -3.56 13.43
N ASP A 237 -1.01 -4.77 13.81
CA ASP A 237 -1.68 -5.99 13.36
C ASP A 237 -3.04 -6.17 14.08
N THR A 238 -4.06 -6.56 13.31
CA THR A 238 -5.30 -7.13 13.86
C THR A 238 -5.05 -8.59 14.20
N VAL A 239 -5.20 -8.95 15.46
CA VAL A 239 -4.92 -10.30 15.97
C VAL A 239 -6.10 -10.82 16.77
N ILE A 240 -6.21 -12.15 16.78
CA ILE A 240 -7.12 -12.92 17.62
C ILE A 240 -6.24 -13.59 18.67
N PHE A 241 -6.41 -13.20 19.92
CA PHE A 241 -5.80 -13.89 21.04
C PHE A 241 -6.77 -14.93 21.57
N THR A 242 -6.30 -16.18 21.75
CA THR A 242 -7.04 -17.18 22.53
C THR A 242 -6.36 -17.35 23.86
N GLY A 243 -7.13 -17.46 24.93
CA GLY A 243 -6.55 -17.52 26.27
C GLY A 243 -7.59 -17.34 27.37
N THR A 244 -7.10 -16.96 28.54
CA THR A 244 -7.93 -16.82 29.73
C THR A 244 -7.81 -15.44 30.35
N LEU A 245 -8.95 -14.92 30.82
CA LEU A 245 -8.97 -13.72 31.63
C LEU A 245 -8.55 -14.05 33.07
N VAL A 246 -7.55 -13.33 33.58
CA VAL A 246 -7.05 -13.49 34.94
C VAL A 246 -7.08 -12.17 35.69
N VAL A 247 -7.04 -12.27 37.01
CA VAL A 247 -7.04 -11.12 37.92
C VAL A 247 -5.66 -11.02 38.54
N ILE A 248 -4.97 -9.91 38.32
CA ILE A 248 -3.62 -9.66 38.87
C ILE A 248 -3.75 -8.67 40.03
N PRO A 249 -3.23 -8.98 41.22
CA PRO A 249 -3.18 -8.03 42.33
C PRO A 249 -2.17 -6.91 42.04
N ASP A 250 -2.48 -5.68 42.45
CA ASP A 250 -1.51 -4.60 42.37
C ASP A 250 -0.46 -4.71 43.49
N ILE A 251 0.76 -5.11 43.11
CA ILE A 251 1.86 -5.37 44.05
C ILE A 251 2.34 -4.07 44.72
N LEU A 252 2.25 -2.92 44.03
CA LEU A 252 2.64 -1.63 44.60
C LEU A 252 1.73 -1.24 45.78
N ALA A 253 0.43 -1.59 45.67
CA ALA A 253 -0.52 -1.43 46.77
C ALA A 253 -0.30 -2.44 47.91
N LEU A 254 0.33 -3.59 47.64
CA LEU A 254 0.68 -4.61 48.65
C LEU A 254 2.01 -4.32 49.36
N ALA A 255 2.96 -3.64 48.71
CA ALA A 255 4.30 -3.39 49.22
C ALA A 255 4.41 -2.20 50.17
N SER A 256 3.37 -1.37 50.30
CA SER A 256 3.35 -0.25 51.25
C SER A 256 3.29 -0.78 52.70
N PRO A 257 4.23 -0.39 53.59
CA PRO A 257 4.32 -0.97 54.93
C PRO A 257 3.11 -0.60 55.79
N GLY A 258 2.38 -1.61 56.25
CA GLY A 258 1.29 -1.51 57.23
C GLY A 258 0.62 -2.87 57.39
N GLU A 259 -0.02 -3.07 58.55
CA GLU A 259 -0.44 -4.38 59.05
C GLU A 259 -1.26 -5.20 58.05
N ARG A 260 -0.85 -6.46 57.88
CA ARG A 260 -1.50 -7.46 57.03
C ARG A 260 -2.73 -7.99 57.75
N ALA A 261 -3.89 -7.94 57.09
CA ALA A 261 -5.07 -8.64 57.58
C ALA A 261 -4.89 -10.15 57.33
N GLU A 262 -4.66 -10.93 58.38
CA GLU A 262 -4.78 -12.39 58.35
C GLU A 262 -6.19 -12.78 58.81
N CYS A 263 -6.83 -13.73 58.11
CA CYS A 263 -8.08 -14.34 58.58
C CYS A 263 -7.79 -15.21 59.81
N ARG A 264 -7.90 -14.61 61.01
CA ARG A 264 -7.88 -15.36 62.27
C ARG A 264 -9.19 -16.13 62.41
N ARG A 265 -9.12 -17.47 62.48
CA ARG A 265 -10.28 -18.31 62.83
C ARG A 265 -10.72 -17.98 64.27
N GLU A 266 -11.89 -17.38 64.43
CA GLU A 266 -12.47 -17.09 65.76
C GLU A 266 -13.09 -18.34 66.40
N ALA A 267 -12.79 -18.55 67.69
CA ALA A 267 -13.55 -19.38 68.60
C ALA A 267 -14.76 -18.59 69.15
N PRO A 268 -15.84 -19.22 69.64
CA PRO A 268 -17.12 -18.55 69.82
C PRO A 268 -17.22 -17.87 71.19
N GLN A 269 -17.33 -16.54 71.25
CA GLN A 269 -17.92 -15.87 72.43
C GLN A 269 -18.70 -14.57 72.12
N ARG A 270 -20.01 -14.67 72.43
CA ARG A 270 -20.96 -13.69 73.04
C ARG A 270 -21.17 -12.28 72.45
N SER A 271 -22.30 -12.17 71.73
CA SER A 271 -23.42 -11.21 71.90
C SER A 271 -23.17 -9.90 72.65
N GLY A 272 -23.11 -8.80 71.89
CA GLY A 272 -23.39 -7.43 72.33
C GLY A 272 -23.95 -6.62 71.17
N SER A 273 -25.24 -6.31 71.20
CA SER A 273 -25.98 -5.56 70.18
C SER A 273 -25.67 -4.07 70.26
N GLY A 274 -25.16 -3.49 69.16
CA GLY A 274 -24.99 -2.05 68.97
C GLY A 274 -25.12 -1.71 67.49
N HIS A 275 -26.24 -1.12 67.12
CA HIS A 275 -26.58 -0.68 65.77
C HIS A 275 -25.76 0.60 65.44
N GLU A 276 -24.57 0.44 64.86
CA GLU A 276 -23.78 1.54 64.30
C GLU A 276 -23.26 1.14 62.91
N GLY A 277 -23.50 2.00 61.92
CA GLY A 277 -23.42 1.68 60.50
C GLY A 277 -22.04 1.20 60.02
N VAL A 278 -22.06 0.43 58.93
CA VAL A 278 -20.91 -0.20 58.25
C VAL A 278 -20.00 0.85 57.58
N ARG A 279 -19.29 1.65 58.39
CA ARG A 279 -18.15 2.49 57.95
C ARG A 279 -16.86 2.19 58.73
N GLY A 280 -16.92 1.31 59.73
CA GLY A 280 -15.79 0.94 60.60
C GLY A 280 -14.79 -0.08 60.04
N LEU A 281 -15.00 -0.64 58.84
CA LEU A 281 -14.09 -1.67 58.28
C LEU A 281 -12.70 -1.12 57.91
N ARG A 282 -12.61 0.15 57.46
CA ARG A 282 -11.31 0.82 57.21
C ARG A 282 -10.52 1.09 58.50
N ALA A 283 -11.19 1.23 59.65
CA ALA A 283 -10.55 1.42 60.95
C ALA A 283 -10.04 0.09 61.56
N LEU A 284 -10.55 -1.05 61.09
CA LEU A 284 -10.12 -2.40 61.49
C LEU A 284 -8.92 -2.92 60.66
N GLY A 285 -8.23 -2.06 59.92
CA GLY A 285 -7.05 -2.45 59.14
C GLY A 285 -7.36 -3.22 57.86
N VAL A 286 -8.61 -3.24 57.39
CA VAL A 286 -8.98 -3.87 56.11
C VAL A 286 -8.52 -2.97 54.98
N ARG A 287 -7.41 -3.36 54.32
CA ARG A 287 -6.92 -2.71 53.11
C ARG A 287 -7.81 -3.05 51.92
N ASP A 288 -8.13 -2.04 51.11
CA ASP A 288 -8.77 -2.24 49.81
C ASP A 288 -7.75 -2.92 48.89
N LEU A 289 -7.92 -4.22 48.64
CA LEU A 289 -7.12 -4.97 47.66
C LEU A 289 -7.56 -4.55 46.25
N SER A 290 -6.75 -3.74 45.58
CA SER A 290 -6.97 -3.39 44.18
C SER A 290 -6.48 -4.52 43.27
N TYR A 291 -7.38 -4.97 42.42
CA TYR A 291 -7.11 -5.99 41.41
C TYR A 291 -7.32 -5.39 40.02
N ARG A 292 -6.46 -5.76 39.07
CA ARG A 292 -6.61 -5.42 37.65
C ARG A 292 -6.90 -6.67 36.84
N LEU A 293 -7.74 -6.54 35.82
CA LEU A 293 -7.96 -7.60 34.83
C LEU A 293 -6.80 -7.59 33.83
N ALA A 294 -6.26 -8.76 33.55
CA ALA A 294 -5.28 -8.99 32.50
C ALA A 294 -5.69 -10.24 31.72
N PHE A 295 -5.30 -10.30 30.45
CA PHE A 295 -5.57 -11.47 29.62
C PHE A 295 -4.27 -12.24 29.40
N ILE A 296 -4.23 -13.53 29.76
CA ILE A 296 -3.10 -14.40 29.43
C ILE A 296 -3.47 -15.14 28.16
N ALA A 297 -2.69 -14.93 27.10
CA ALA A 297 -2.92 -15.57 25.82
C ALA A 297 -2.05 -16.83 25.65
N ASN A 298 -2.69 -17.90 25.17
CA ASN A 298 -2.08 -19.20 24.86
C ASN A 298 -1.91 -19.42 23.36
N SER A 299 -2.61 -18.65 22.52
CA SER A 299 -2.28 -18.57 21.10
C SER A 299 -2.54 -17.17 20.55
N VAL A 300 -1.82 -16.87 19.47
CA VAL A 300 -1.97 -15.65 18.68
C VAL A 300 -2.23 -16.06 17.25
N GLN A 301 -3.33 -15.56 16.69
CA GLN A 301 -3.61 -15.67 15.26
C GLN A 301 -3.70 -14.27 14.68
N VAL A 302 -2.98 -14.00 13.60
CA VAL A 302 -3.09 -12.72 12.91
C VAL A 302 -4.28 -12.80 11.96
N SER A 303 -5.29 -11.94 12.13
CA SER A 303 -6.49 -11.94 11.29
C SER A 303 -6.26 -11.12 10.02
N ASP A 304 -5.34 -11.51 9.15
CA ASP A 304 -5.04 -10.74 7.93
C ASP A 304 -5.95 -11.11 6.75
N GLY A 305 -7.27 -11.22 6.96
CA GLY A 305 -8.29 -11.47 5.90
C GLY A 305 -8.12 -12.73 5.04
N ARG A 306 -6.99 -13.42 5.13
CA ARG A 306 -6.69 -14.74 4.62
C ARG A 306 -7.21 -15.69 5.68
N LYS A 307 -8.24 -16.47 5.33
CA LYS A 307 -8.61 -17.67 6.08
C LYS A 307 -7.53 -18.73 5.81
N ASP A 308 -6.30 -18.43 6.17
CA ASP A 308 -5.21 -19.39 6.13
C ASP A 308 -5.27 -20.18 7.42
N ASN A 309 -5.51 -21.49 7.31
CA ASN A 309 -5.60 -22.40 8.45
C ASN A 309 -4.24 -22.67 9.10
N ASP A 310 -3.17 -22.03 8.63
CA ASP A 310 -1.80 -22.33 9.03
C ASP A 310 -1.17 -21.22 9.87
N ILE A 311 -1.38 -21.31 11.19
CA ILE A 311 -0.80 -20.44 12.24
C ILE A 311 0.73 -20.55 12.26
N ARG A 312 1.28 -21.59 11.63
CA ARG A 312 2.67 -22.04 11.80
C ARG A 312 3.68 -21.26 10.98
N ASN A 313 3.24 -20.51 9.98
CA ASN A 313 4.12 -20.12 8.87
C ASN A 313 4.40 -18.61 8.78
N ARG A 314 4.73 -17.97 9.92
CA ARG A 314 5.28 -16.59 9.92
C ARG A 314 6.78 -16.51 10.26
N LYS A 315 7.42 -17.58 10.75
CA LYS A 315 8.86 -17.62 11.04
C LYS A 315 9.73 -17.87 9.79
N LYS A 316 9.36 -17.28 8.65
CA LYS A 316 10.21 -17.23 7.45
C LYS A 316 10.40 -15.78 6.99
N ASP A 317 10.71 -14.89 7.93
CA ASP A 317 11.38 -13.62 7.63
C ASP A 317 12.88 -13.91 7.46
N ALA A 318 13.25 -14.60 6.37
CA ALA A 318 14.62 -14.70 5.86
C ALA A 318 14.58 -15.34 4.46
N ASP A 319 14.46 -14.48 3.44
CA ASP A 319 14.95 -14.54 2.05
C ASP A 319 15.02 -15.85 1.22
N ASP A 320 14.60 -17.02 1.72
CA ASP A 320 14.70 -18.29 0.98
C ASP A 320 13.36 -19.05 0.94
N GLU A 321 12.87 -19.18 -0.30
CA GLU A 321 11.74 -19.96 -0.78
C GLU A 321 10.33 -19.47 -0.39
N ASP A 322 9.91 -18.39 -1.07
CA ASP A 322 8.50 -18.06 -1.37
C ASP A 322 7.86 -19.12 -2.28
N CYS A 323 7.82 -20.37 -1.82
CA CYS A 323 6.82 -21.33 -2.24
C CYS A 323 5.85 -21.47 -1.06
N GLN A 324 5.00 -20.45 -0.88
CA GLN A 324 3.70 -20.72 -0.29
C GLN A 324 3.14 -21.90 -1.07
N LYS A 325 2.94 -23.04 -0.40
CA LYS A 325 2.28 -24.21 -0.99
C LYS A 325 0.82 -23.80 -1.24
N LEU A 326 0.59 -22.99 -2.27
CA LEU A 326 -0.73 -22.78 -2.84
C LEU A 326 -1.30 -24.15 -3.10
N THR A 327 -2.55 -24.34 -2.70
CA THR A 327 -3.21 -25.62 -2.96
C THR A 327 -3.24 -25.84 -4.48
N LYS A 328 -3.10 -27.09 -4.92
CA LYS A 328 -3.13 -27.43 -6.36
C LYS A 328 -4.40 -26.93 -7.06
N GLU A 329 -5.49 -26.76 -6.30
CA GLU A 329 -6.75 -26.18 -6.77
C GLU A 329 -6.63 -24.67 -7.05
N GLU A 330 -5.95 -23.92 -6.18
CA GLU A 330 -5.72 -22.48 -6.36
C GLU A 330 -4.80 -22.17 -7.54
N GLU A 331 -3.75 -22.98 -7.75
CA GLU A 331 -2.90 -22.86 -8.93
C GLU A 331 -3.68 -23.10 -10.23
N ALA A 332 -4.60 -24.07 -10.22
CA ALA A 332 -5.48 -24.34 -11.36
C ALA A 332 -6.43 -23.17 -11.65
N GLU A 333 -7.00 -22.53 -10.61
CA GLU A 333 -7.80 -21.31 -10.77
C GLU A 333 -6.99 -20.16 -11.38
N ILE A 334 -5.77 -19.93 -10.90
CA ILE A 334 -4.86 -18.88 -11.40
C ILE A 334 -4.50 -19.12 -12.88
N HIS A 335 -4.18 -20.36 -13.23
CA HIS A 335 -3.91 -20.73 -14.62
C HIS A 335 -5.16 -20.60 -15.51
N GLY A 336 -6.34 -20.93 -14.97
CA GLY A 336 -7.62 -20.69 -15.63
C GLY A 336 -7.84 -19.22 -15.99
N MET A 337 -7.53 -18.30 -15.07
CA MET A 337 -7.65 -16.85 -15.32
C MET A 337 -6.71 -16.40 -16.44
N ARG A 338 -5.44 -16.83 -16.40
CA ARG A 338 -4.42 -16.47 -17.41
C ARG A 338 -4.84 -16.87 -18.83
N ASN A 339 -5.48 -18.03 -18.98
CA ASN A 339 -5.84 -18.59 -20.29
C ASN A 339 -7.07 -17.91 -20.92
N THR A 340 -7.72 -16.97 -20.24
CA THR A 340 -8.85 -16.24 -20.83
C THR A 340 -8.38 -15.22 -21.89
N PRO A 341 -9.09 -15.08 -23.02
CA PRO A 341 -8.78 -14.05 -24.01
C PRO A 341 -9.03 -12.65 -23.42
N ASP A 342 -8.19 -11.69 -23.80
CA ASP A 342 -8.15 -10.30 -23.27
C ASP A 342 -8.03 -10.22 -21.74
N PHE A 343 -7.23 -11.11 -21.17
CA PHE A 343 -6.93 -11.19 -19.75
C PHE A 343 -6.56 -9.84 -19.11
N PHE A 344 -5.64 -9.08 -19.73
CA PHE A 344 -5.13 -7.83 -19.16
C PHE A 344 -6.22 -6.77 -18.99
N ASN A 345 -7.08 -6.59 -19.99
CA ASN A 345 -8.18 -5.63 -19.91
C ASN A 345 -9.25 -6.08 -18.91
N LYS A 346 -9.57 -7.38 -18.85
CA LYS A 346 -10.55 -7.89 -17.87
C LYS A 346 -10.09 -7.73 -16.41
N ILE A 347 -8.80 -7.90 -16.13
CA ILE A 347 -8.28 -7.59 -14.79
C ILE A 347 -8.40 -6.10 -14.49
N VAL A 348 -8.05 -5.25 -15.46
CA VAL A 348 -8.13 -3.79 -15.32
C VAL A 348 -9.57 -3.35 -15.05
N ASP A 349 -10.56 -3.91 -15.76
CA ASP A 349 -11.97 -3.59 -15.55
C ASP A 349 -12.50 -4.13 -14.22
N SER A 350 -11.91 -5.22 -13.71
CA SER A 350 -12.24 -5.77 -12.39
C SER A 350 -11.63 -4.95 -11.24
N ILE A 351 -10.68 -4.06 -11.52
CA ILE A 351 -10.11 -3.11 -10.55
C ILE A 351 -11.01 -1.88 -10.46
N ALA A 352 -11.45 -1.56 -9.24
CA ALA A 352 -12.33 -0.44 -8.93
C ALA A 352 -13.59 -0.40 -9.85
N PRO A 353 -14.49 -1.39 -9.72
CA PRO A 353 -15.68 -1.47 -10.57
C PRO A 353 -16.68 -0.32 -10.28
N THR A 354 -16.55 0.36 -9.14
CA THR A 354 -17.37 1.54 -8.79
C THR A 354 -17.04 2.77 -9.62
N ILE A 355 -15.87 2.80 -10.27
CA ILE A 355 -15.40 3.94 -11.05
C ILE A 355 -15.50 3.57 -12.53
N PHE A 356 -16.27 4.36 -13.28
CA PHE A 356 -16.39 4.23 -14.73
C PHE A 356 -15.23 4.95 -15.43
N GLY A 357 -14.71 4.36 -16.51
CA GLY A 357 -13.64 4.97 -17.33
C GLY A 357 -12.21 4.84 -16.77
N HIS A 358 -11.34 5.77 -17.18
CA HIS A 358 -9.93 5.89 -16.81
C HIS A 358 -9.13 4.57 -16.84
N GLN A 359 -9.22 3.82 -17.93
CA GLN A 359 -8.55 2.52 -18.07
C GLN A 359 -7.02 2.61 -17.89
N GLU A 360 -6.38 3.69 -18.34
CA GLU A 360 -4.92 3.86 -18.18
C GLU A 360 -4.50 4.02 -16.72
N ILE A 361 -5.28 4.73 -15.91
CA ILE A 361 -5.01 4.86 -14.46
C ILE A 361 -5.22 3.52 -13.76
N LYS A 362 -6.26 2.77 -14.13
CA LYS A 362 -6.48 1.42 -13.60
C LYS A 362 -5.33 0.45 -13.96
N ARG A 363 -4.81 0.54 -15.19
CA ARG A 363 -3.59 -0.19 -15.63
C ARG A 363 -2.38 0.19 -14.79
N ALA A 364 -2.17 1.48 -14.55
CA ALA A 364 -1.05 1.94 -13.73
C ALA A 364 -1.13 1.43 -12.29
N ILE A 365 -2.31 1.48 -11.67
CA ILE A 365 -2.55 0.93 -10.33
C ILE A 365 -2.29 -0.58 -10.32
N LEU A 366 -2.73 -1.33 -11.33
CA LEU A 366 -2.41 -2.76 -11.46
C LEU A 366 -0.90 -3.02 -11.49
N LEU A 367 -0.14 -2.26 -12.29
CA LEU A 367 1.31 -2.42 -12.37
C LEU A 367 2.01 -2.06 -11.06
N MET A 368 1.51 -1.03 -10.36
CA MET A 368 1.97 -0.68 -9.01
C MET A 368 1.69 -1.82 -8.01
N LEU A 369 0.51 -2.45 -8.08
CA LEU A 369 0.15 -3.58 -7.20
C LEU A 369 1.07 -4.79 -7.40
N LEU A 370 1.50 -5.05 -8.63
CA LEU A 370 2.39 -6.17 -8.98
C LEU A 370 3.85 -5.87 -8.61
N GLY A 371 4.31 -4.62 -8.82
CA GLY A 371 5.68 -4.18 -8.58
C GLY A 371 6.71 -4.81 -9.54
N GLY A 372 7.90 -4.22 -9.61
CA GLY A 372 9.05 -4.75 -10.36
C GLY A 372 9.97 -5.63 -9.51
N VAL A 373 11.10 -6.06 -10.07
CA VAL A 373 12.05 -6.95 -9.38
C VAL A 373 13.08 -6.12 -8.61
N HIS A 374 13.20 -6.34 -7.30
CA HIS A 374 14.32 -5.82 -6.52
C HIS A 374 15.61 -6.55 -6.88
N LYS A 375 16.68 -5.81 -7.16
CA LYS A 375 17.97 -6.37 -7.56
C LYS A 375 19.05 -5.87 -6.62
N PHE A 376 19.95 -6.78 -6.24
CA PHE A 376 21.15 -6.46 -5.48
C PHE A 376 22.34 -6.47 -6.44
N THR A 377 23.11 -5.39 -6.45
CA THR A 377 24.40 -5.39 -7.17
C THR A 377 25.45 -6.13 -6.34
N HIS A 378 26.53 -6.59 -7.00
CA HIS A 378 27.67 -7.21 -6.33
C HIS A 378 28.41 -6.24 -5.37
N GLU A 379 28.16 -4.93 -5.48
CA GLU A 379 28.70 -3.87 -4.62
C GLU A 379 27.79 -3.57 -3.41
N GLY A 380 26.68 -4.30 -3.23
CA GLY A 380 25.77 -4.13 -2.09
C GLY A 380 24.82 -2.93 -2.21
N ILE A 381 24.67 -2.34 -3.41
CA ILE A 381 23.68 -1.28 -3.66
C ILE A 381 22.35 -1.93 -4.03
N ASN A 382 21.28 -1.50 -3.37
CA ASN A 382 19.92 -1.97 -3.62
C ASN A 382 19.31 -1.17 -4.77
N LEU A 383 18.97 -1.86 -5.87
CA LEU A 383 18.18 -1.28 -6.95
C LEU A 383 16.70 -1.47 -6.62
N ARG A 384 16.00 -0.33 -6.58
CA ARG A 384 14.56 -0.27 -6.33
C ARG A 384 13.76 -0.97 -7.42
N GLY A 385 12.87 -1.88 -7.01
CA GLY A 385 11.89 -2.56 -7.87
C GLY A 385 10.49 -1.94 -7.86
N ASP A 386 10.18 -1.12 -6.85
CA ASP A 386 8.85 -0.54 -6.65
C ASP A 386 8.51 0.58 -7.65
N ILE A 387 7.25 0.64 -8.07
CA ILE A 387 6.74 1.64 -9.02
C ILE A 387 5.93 2.67 -8.24
N ASN A 388 6.22 3.95 -8.46
CA ASN A 388 5.44 5.03 -7.85
C ASN A 388 4.50 5.66 -8.87
N VAL A 389 3.26 5.90 -8.45
CA VAL A 389 2.21 6.48 -9.29
C VAL A 389 1.68 7.76 -8.65
N CYS A 390 1.55 8.82 -9.44
CA CYS A 390 0.94 10.07 -9.03
C CYS A 390 -0.29 10.37 -9.89
N ILE A 391 -1.41 10.72 -9.25
CA ILE A 391 -2.65 11.12 -9.90
C ILE A 391 -2.87 12.61 -9.60
N VAL A 392 -2.84 13.42 -10.64
CA VAL A 392 -3.19 14.86 -10.61
C VAL A 392 -4.54 15.02 -11.27
N GLY A 393 -5.33 16.01 -10.88
CA GLY A 393 -6.56 16.33 -11.61
C GLY A 393 -7.46 17.32 -10.90
N ASP A 394 -8.64 17.55 -11.40
CA ASP A 394 -9.56 18.49 -10.76
C ASP A 394 -10.20 17.88 -9.48
N PRO A 395 -10.73 18.71 -8.57
CA PRO A 395 -11.58 18.25 -7.47
C PRO A 395 -12.73 17.39 -7.98
N SER A 396 -13.29 16.54 -7.13
CA SER A 396 -14.44 15.66 -7.45
C SER A 396 -14.18 14.56 -8.48
N CYS A 397 -12.98 14.46 -9.07
CA CYS A 397 -12.62 13.41 -10.02
C CYS A 397 -12.22 12.08 -9.34
N ALA A 398 -13.08 11.44 -8.54
CA ALA A 398 -12.93 10.08 -7.96
C ALA A 398 -11.55 9.65 -7.35
N LYS A 399 -10.57 10.55 -7.18
CA LYS A 399 -9.18 10.22 -6.79
C LYS A 399 -9.12 9.50 -5.46
N SER A 400 -9.74 10.08 -4.44
CA SER A 400 -9.76 9.50 -3.10
C SER A 400 -10.46 8.13 -3.08
N GLN A 401 -11.35 7.83 -4.06
CA GLN A 401 -11.91 6.49 -4.19
C GLN A 401 -10.88 5.47 -4.69
N PHE A 402 -10.01 5.83 -5.66
CA PHE A 402 -8.91 4.96 -6.08
C PHE A 402 -7.96 4.63 -4.92
N LEU A 403 -7.62 5.63 -4.09
CA LEU A 403 -6.76 5.44 -2.93
C LEU A 403 -7.43 4.50 -1.92
N LYS A 404 -8.68 4.78 -1.53
CA LYS A 404 -9.45 3.93 -0.59
C LYS A 404 -9.62 2.50 -1.09
N TYR A 405 -9.89 2.32 -2.39
CA TYR A 405 -10.00 0.99 -2.98
C TYR A 405 -8.67 0.22 -2.90
N THR A 406 -7.56 0.88 -3.22
CA THR A 406 -6.21 0.29 -3.16
C THR A 406 -5.87 -0.11 -1.72
N THR A 407 -6.20 0.72 -0.73
CA THR A 407 -5.96 0.42 0.69
C THR A 407 -6.75 -0.80 1.19
N ASN A 408 -7.94 -1.05 0.63
CA ASN A 408 -8.74 -2.24 0.99
C ASN A 408 -8.28 -3.50 0.26
N LEU A 409 -7.63 -3.36 -0.90
CA LEU A 409 -7.19 -4.47 -1.72
C LEU A 409 -5.91 -5.13 -1.15
N VAL A 410 -4.90 -4.33 -0.81
CA VAL A 410 -3.58 -4.83 -0.40
C VAL A 410 -3.49 -4.97 1.12
N PRO A 411 -3.12 -6.15 1.66
CA PRO A 411 -2.78 -6.25 3.08
C PRO A 411 -1.53 -5.42 3.36
N ARG A 412 -1.48 -4.71 4.50
CA ARG A 412 -0.37 -3.81 4.89
C ARG A 412 -0.23 -2.51 4.07
N SER A 413 -1.33 -2.01 3.51
CA SER A 413 -1.37 -0.63 2.99
C SER A 413 -1.91 0.36 4.01
N VAL A 414 -1.34 1.56 4.02
CA VAL A 414 -1.78 2.65 4.92
C VAL A 414 -2.33 3.80 4.08
N TYR A 415 -3.49 4.32 4.50
CA TYR A 415 -4.07 5.53 3.94
C TYR A 415 -3.74 6.71 4.86
N THR A 416 -3.17 7.76 4.27
CA THR A 416 -2.80 8.99 4.97
C THR A 416 -3.25 10.21 4.17
N SER A 417 -3.55 11.32 4.85
CA SER A 417 -3.78 12.61 4.22
C SER A 417 -2.62 13.53 4.55
N GLY A 418 -2.03 14.14 3.54
CA GLY A 418 -0.86 15.02 3.64
C GLY A 418 -1.03 16.22 4.57
N LYS A 419 -2.27 16.62 4.87
CA LYS A 419 -2.57 17.70 5.83
C LYS A 419 -2.65 17.20 7.28
N SER A 420 -3.20 16.00 7.48
CA SER A 420 -3.35 15.37 8.81
C SER A 420 -2.07 14.67 9.26
N SER A 421 -1.21 14.34 8.31
CA SER A 421 0.06 13.66 8.52
C SER A 421 1.14 14.69 8.82
N SER A 422 1.83 14.50 9.94
CA SER A 422 3.06 15.22 10.27
C SER A 422 4.28 14.36 9.92
N ALA A 423 5.47 14.97 9.83
CA ALA A 423 6.75 14.26 9.68
C ALA A 423 6.86 13.07 10.64
N ALA A 424 6.42 13.29 11.87
CA ALA A 424 6.34 12.31 12.93
C ALA A 424 5.46 11.10 12.56
N GLY A 425 4.26 11.38 12.04
CA GLY A 425 3.31 10.36 11.62
C GLY A 425 3.69 9.65 10.32
N LEU A 426 4.47 10.26 9.43
CA LEU A 426 4.92 9.64 8.17
C LEU A 426 6.19 8.80 8.35
N THR A 427 7.16 9.31 9.11
CA THR A 427 8.50 8.70 9.24
C THR A 427 8.61 7.81 10.47
N ALA A 428 9.45 8.15 11.44
CA ALA A 428 9.46 7.55 12.76
C ALA A 428 9.69 8.64 13.80
N THR A 429 9.06 8.48 14.96
CA THR A 429 9.24 9.37 16.11
C THR A 429 10.05 8.70 17.18
N VAL A 430 10.82 9.49 17.93
CA VAL A 430 11.42 9.01 19.16
C VAL A 430 10.53 9.47 20.31
N ALA A 431 9.87 8.52 20.96
CA ALA A 431 8.97 8.76 22.08
C ALA A 431 9.56 8.18 23.37
N LYS A 432 9.41 8.90 24.49
CA LYS A 432 9.85 8.41 25.79
C LYS A 432 8.77 7.50 26.39
N GLU A 433 9.10 6.25 26.67
CA GLU A 433 8.15 5.34 27.30
C GLU A 433 7.97 5.73 28.79
N PRO A 434 6.72 5.88 29.30
CA PRO A 434 6.49 6.36 30.66
C PRO A 434 6.83 5.35 31.75
N GLU A 435 6.94 4.06 31.41
CA GLU A 435 7.22 3.01 32.40
C GLU A 435 8.72 2.76 32.60
N THR A 436 9.49 2.73 31.51
CA THR A 436 10.95 2.50 31.52
C THR A 436 11.72 3.81 31.59
N GLY A 437 11.15 4.90 31.07
CA GLY A 437 11.83 6.18 30.92
C GLY A 437 12.85 6.20 29.77
N GLU A 438 12.89 5.14 28.96
CA GLU A 438 13.79 5.04 27.81
C GLU A 438 13.16 5.66 26.56
N PHE A 439 14.02 6.07 25.61
CA PHE A 439 13.59 6.61 24.33
C PHE A 439 13.40 5.46 23.34
N CYS A 440 12.15 5.19 22.96
CA CYS A 440 11.79 4.17 21.97
C CYS A 440 11.47 4.82 20.63
N ILE A 441 11.74 4.13 19.53
CA ILE A 441 11.33 4.57 18.19
C ILE A 441 9.91 4.06 17.93
N GLU A 442 8.97 4.96 17.69
CA GLU A 442 7.64 4.66 17.17
C GLU A 442 7.67 4.75 15.64
N ALA A 443 7.29 3.65 14.99
CA ALA A 443 7.20 3.59 13.53
C ALA A 443 6.01 4.42 13.02
N GLY A 444 6.24 5.26 12.02
CA GLY A 444 5.19 5.99 11.31
C GLY A 444 4.64 5.23 10.11
N ALA A 445 3.74 5.88 9.37
CA ALA A 445 2.92 5.27 8.33
C ALA A 445 3.74 4.62 7.20
N LEU A 446 4.84 5.22 6.77
CA LEU A 446 5.69 4.64 5.70
C LEU A 446 6.37 3.35 6.18
N MET A 447 6.77 3.27 7.44
CA MET A 447 7.41 2.08 7.98
C MET A 447 6.41 0.95 8.24
N LEU A 448 5.21 1.30 8.72
CA LEU A 448 4.13 0.32 8.91
C LEU A 448 3.70 -0.32 7.57
N ALA A 449 3.84 0.43 6.47
CA ALA A 449 3.52 -0.02 5.12
C ALA A 449 4.68 -0.74 4.38
N ASP A 450 5.76 -1.18 5.06
CA ASP A 450 6.89 -1.87 4.42
C ASP A 450 6.43 -3.06 3.56
N ASN A 451 6.99 -3.17 2.34
CA ASN A 451 6.60 -4.08 1.25
C ASN A 451 5.12 -3.97 0.79
N GLY A 452 4.42 -2.94 1.25
CA GLY A 452 3.05 -2.61 0.90
C GLY A 452 2.95 -1.32 0.08
N ILE A 453 1.81 -0.65 0.22
CA ILE A 453 1.50 0.60 -0.50
C ILE A 453 1.12 1.67 0.49
N CYS A 454 1.78 2.82 0.40
CA CYS A 454 1.40 4.02 1.12
C CYS A 454 0.56 4.91 0.19
N CYS A 455 -0.72 5.09 0.54
CA CYS A 455 -1.62 5.98 -0.17
C CYS A 455 -1.62 7.34 0.52
N ILE A 456 -1.26 8.40 -0.21
CA ILE A 456 -1.20 9.77 0.31
C ILE A 456 -2.17 10.64 -0.49
N ASP A 457 -3.23 11.11 0.18
CA ASP A 457 -4.15 12.10 -0.38
C ASP A 457 -3.67 13.52 -0.07
N GLU A 458 -4.05 14.49 -0.89
CA GLU A 458 -3.65 15.91 -0.78
C GLU A 458 -2.13 16.08 -0.65
N PHE A 459 -1.37 15.41 -1.52
CA PHE A 459 0.10 15.43 -1.51
C PHE A 459 0.67 16.85 -1.70
N ASP A 460 -0.07 17.74 -2.37
CA ASP A 460 0.29 19.15 -2.57
C ASP A 460 0.16 20.01 -1.29
N LYS A 461 -0.57 19.54 -0.27
CA LYS A 461 -0.79 20.28 0.99
C LYS A 461 0.19 19.90 2.10
N MET A 462 1.17 19.04 1.81
CA MET A 462 2.19 18.64 2.78
C MET A 462 3.21 19.73 3.04
N ASP A 463 3.67 19.81 4.28
CA ASP A 463 4.78 20.67 4.69
C ASP A 463 6.10 20.29 4.01
N VAL A 464 6.95 21.28 3.74
CA VAL A 464 8.25 21.07 3.08
C VAL A 464 9.18 20.14 3.87
N ARG A 465 9.10 20.11 5.20
CA ARG A 465 9.90 19.19 6.05
C ARG A 465 9.55 17.72 5.78
N ASP A 466 8.28 17.44 5.58
CA ASP A 466 7.75 16.09 5.36
C ASP A 466 8.09 15.63 3.95
N GLN A 467 8.08 16.56 2.99
CA GLN A 467 8.53 16.33 1.62
C GLN A 467 10.01 15.93 1.54
N VAL A 468 10.89 16.51 2.37
CA VAL A 468 12.32 16.13 2.41
C VAL A 468 12.47 14.67 2.86
N ALA A 469 11.73 14.26 3.88
CA ALA A 469 11.81 12.90 4.40
C ALA A 469 11.25 11.87 3.41
N ILE A 470 10.17 12.21 2.70
CA ILE A 470 9.65 11.38 1.60
C ILE A 470 10.65 11.32 0.45
N HIS A 471 11.34 12.43 0.14
CA HIS A 471 12.35 12.45 -0.90
C HIS A 471 13.54 11.50 -0.60
N GLU A 472 13.98 11.43 0.66
CA GLU A 472 14.96 10.45 1.13
C GLU A 472 14.42 9.01 0.99
N ALA A 473 13.22 8.75 1.51
CA ALA A 473 12.57 7.45 1.45
C ALA A 473 12.36 6.94 0.01
N MET A 474 11.98 7.81 -0.94
CA MET A 474 11.75 7.42 -2.34
C MET A 474 13.03 7.14 -3.14
N GLU A 475 14.17 7.75 -2.77
CA GLU A 475 15.48 7.50 -3.42
C GLU A 475 16.14 6.26 -2.85
N GLN A 476 16.31 6.24 -1.53
CA GLN A 476 17.17 5.27 -0.87
C GLN A 476 16.40 4.04 -0.36
N GLN A 477 15.06 4.12 -0.31
CA GLN A 477 14.20 3.14 0.38
C GLN A 477 14.58 2.93 1.85
N THR A 478 15.24 3.93 2.43
CA THR A 478 15.68 3.97 3.83
C THR A 478 15.46 5.37 4.38
N ILE A 479 15.15 5.46 5.67
CA ILE A 479 14.99 6.70 6.41
C ILE A 479 16.03 6.68 7.53
N SER A 480 16.93 7.65 7.54
CA SER A 480 17.91 7.82 8.60
C SER A 480 17.38 8.75 9.70
N ILE A 481 17.46 8.31 10.96
CA ILE A 481 17.08 9.11 12.12
C ILE A 481 18.24 9.17 13.08
N THR A 482 18.68 10.40 13.37
CA THR A 482 19.67 10.71 14.40
C THR A 482 19.02 11.64 15.43
N LYS A 483 18.36 11.06 16.44
CA LYS A 483 17.65 11.81 17.50
C LYS A 483 17.84 11.15 18.87
N ALA A 484 17.93 11.97 19.92
CA ALA A 484 18.03 11.53 21.31
C ALA A 484 19.12 10.46 21.58
N GLY A 485 20.25 10.54 20.88
CA GLY A 485 21.36 9.59 21.02
C GLY A 485 21.20 8.27 20.26
N ILE A 486 20.09 8.10 19.53
CA ILE A 486 19.82 6.93 18.69
C ILE A 486 20.14 7.31 17.24
N GLN A 487 21.11 6.62 16.66
CA GLN A 487 21.41 6.66 15.24
C GLN A 487 20.92 5.36 14.62
N ALA A 488 19.78 5.41 13.95
CA ALA A 488 19.15 4.25 13.33
C ALA A 488 18.78 4.55 11.87
N THR A 489 19.03 3.58 11.00
CA THR A 489 18.57 3.58 9.61
C THR A 489 17.43 2.58 9.50
N LEU A 490 16.25 3.05 9.12
CA LEU A 490 15.03 2.26 9.06
C LEU A 490 14.67 2.03 7.58
N ASN A 491 14.30 0.80 7.22
CA ASN A 491 13.93 0.48 5.85
C ASN A 491 12.48 0.91 5.58
N ALA A 492 12.24 1.47 4.39
CA ALA A 492 10.93 1.91 3.92
C ALA A 492 10.75 1.48 2.46
N ARG A 493 10.57 0.18 2.23
CA ARG A 493 10.36 -0.40 0.88
C ARG A 493 8.88 -0.35 0.53
N THR A 494 8.38 0.84 0.28
CA THR A 494 6.95 1.07 0.00
C THR A 494 6.75 1.68 -1.36
N SER A 495 5.77 1.19 -2.11
CA SER A 495 5.26 1.90 -3.28
C SER A 495 4.36 3.05 -2.84
N ILE A 496 4.51 4.23 -3.44
CA ILE A 496 3.71 5.41 -3.11
C ILE A 496 2.65 5.64 -4.19
N LEU A 497 1.39 5.71 -3.76
CA LEU A 497 0.28 6.21 -4.55
C LEU A 497 -0.10 7.60 -4.03
N ALA A 498 0.19 8.64 -4.82
CA ALA A 498 -0.09 10.02 -4.45
C ALA A 498 -1.28 10.58 -5.23
N ALA A 499 -2.18 11.30 -4.55
CA ALA A 499 -3.17 12.17 -5.18
C ALA A 499 -2.82 13.63 -4.92
N ALA A 500 -2.82 14.45 -5.97
CA ALA A 500 -2.55 15.89 -5.88
C ALA A 500 -3.63 16.68 -6.63
N ASN A 501 -3.88 17.90 -6.15
CA ASN A 501 -4.78 18.86 -6.78
C ASN A 501 -3.98 20.01 -7.42
N PRO A 502 -4.45 20.58 -8.55
CA PRO A 502 -3.83 21.75 -9.15
C PRO A 502 -4.03 22.97 -8.24
N THR A 503 -3.09 23.91 -8.30
CA THR A 503 -3.05 25.09 -7.43
C THR A 503 -4.28 26.00 -7.57
N GLY A 504 -4.82 26.11 -8.79
CA GLY A 504 -6.02 26.89 -9.09
C GLY A 504 -7.33 26.12 -8.92
N GLY A 505 -7.30 24.87 -8.47
CA GLY A 505 -8.49 24.01 -8.41
C GLY A 505 -9.00 23.52 -9.77
N ARG A 506 -8.55 24.12 -10.88
CA ARG A 506 -8.72 23.59 -12.24
C ARG A 506 -7.36 23.46 -12.92
N TYR A 507 -7.23 22.50 -13.81
CA TYR A 507 -6.03 22.28 -14.59
C TYR A 507 -5.95 23.24 -15.80
N ASP A 508 -5.02 24.19 -15.77
CA ASP A 508 -4.76 25.11 -16.89
C ASP A 508 -3.83 24.45 -17.94
N LYS A 509 -4.38 24.09 -19.10
CA LYS A 509 -3.60 23.53 -20.23
C LYS A 509 -2.51 24.47 -20.78
N SER A 510 -2.70 25.78 -20.61
CA SER A 510 -1.76 26.81 -21.11
C SER A 510 -0.43 26.86 -20.36
N LYS A 511 -0.38 26.30 -19.15
CA LYS A 511 0.80 26.29 -18.28
C LYS A 511 1.37 24.87 -18.22
N PRO A 512 2.70 24.73 -18.14
CA PRO A 512 3.29 23.40 -17.98
C PRO A 512 2.98 22.86 -16.58
N LEU A 513 2.93 21.53 -16.48
CA LEU A 513 2.59 20.78 -15.27
C LEU A 513 3.30 21.28 -14.00
N LYS A 514 4.56 21.71 -14.12
CA LYS A 514 5.39 22.23 -13.02
C LYS A 514 4.76 23.45 -12.30
N TYR A 515 4.06 24.31 -13.02
CA TYR A 515 3.39 25.48 -12.41
C TYR A 515 1.97 25.16 -11.96
N ASN A 516 1.32 24.19 -12.62
CA ASN A 516 -0.02 23.74 -12.24
C ASN A 516 -0.03 23.01 -10.90
N VAL A 517 1.08 22.35 -10.55
CA VAL A 517 1.22 21.58 -9.31
C VAL A 517 2.31 22.19 -8.43
N ALA A 518 2.00 22.45 -7.15
CA ALA A 518 2.94 23.03 -6.18
C ALA A 518 3.98 22.01 -5.67
N LEU A 519 4.60 21.24 -6.56
CA LEU A 519 5.57 20.20 -6.19
C LEU A 519 6.97 20.51 -6.73
N PRO A 520 8.03 20.25 -5.93
CA PRO A 520 9.40 20.35 -6.40
C PRO A 520 9.66 19.40 -7.59
N PRO A 521 10.41 19.83 -8.63
CA PRO A 521 10.73 18.99 -9.77
C PRO A 521 11.56 17.74 -9.39
N ALA A 522 12.29 17.81 -8.27
CA ALA A 522 13.01 16.66 -7.73
C ALA A 522 12.07 15.47 -7.41
N ILE A 523 10.90 15.75 -6.81
CA ILE A 523 9.92 14.72 -6.44
C ILE A 523 9.18 14.20 -7.67
N LEU A 524 8.74 15.10 -8.57
CA LEU A 524 8.08 14.71 -9.82
C LEU A 524 8.93 13.75 -10.65
N SER A 525 10.26 13.90 -10.62
CA SER A 525 11.16 13.01 -11.34
C SER A 525 11.33 11.60 -10.76
N ARG A 526 10.78 11.34 -9.56
CA ARG A 526 10.81 10.03 -8.88
C ARG A 526 9.49 9.27 -8.98
N PHE A 527 8.47 9.92 -9.52
CA PHE A 527 7.26 9.24 -9.94
C PHE A 527 7.52 8.64 -11.31
N ASP A 528 7.29 7.34 -11.42
CA ASP A 528 7.51 6.59 -12.65
C ASP A 528 6.35 6.84 -13.62
N LEU A 529 5.14 7.02 -13.09
CA LEU A 529 3.94 7.37 -13.84
C LEU A 529 3.22 8.56 -13.19
N VAL A 530 2.89 9.56 -14.00
CA VAL A 530 2.08 10.71 -13.61
C VAL A 530 0.88 10.81 -14.55
N TYR A 531 -0.33 10.67 -14.01
CA TYR A 531 -1.56 10.82 -14.79
C TYR A 531 -2.28 12.09 -14.39
N VAL A 532 -2.68 12.88 -15.39
CA VAL A 532 -3.54 14.05 -15.20
C VAL A 532 -4.95 13.68 -15.61
N MET A 533 -5.91 13.85 -14.70
CA MET A 533 -7.34 13.74 -14.97
C MET A 533 -7.90 15.15 -15.13
N ILE A 534 -8.38 15.46 -16.33
CA ILE A 534 -8.99 16.73 -16.65
C ILE A 534 -10.50 16.50 -16.68
N ASP A 535 -11.24 17.33 -15.96
CA ASP A 535 -12.71 17.30 -15.96
C ASP A 535 -13.22 18.20 -17.10
N GLU A 536 -13.46 17.60 -18.26
CA GLU A 536 -14.10 18.26 -19.39
C GLU A 536 -15.60 17.93 -19.39
N PRO A 537 -16.49 18.94 -19.35
CA PRO A 537 -17.92 18.69 -19.32
C PRO A 537 -18.37 18.14 -20.69
N ASP A 538 -18.57 16.84 -20.77
CA ASP A 538 -19.14 16.15 -21.93
C ASP A 538 -20.44 15.42 -21.54
N ASP A 539 -21.49 15.69 -22.31
CA ASP A 539 -22.84 15.19 -22.03
C ASP A 539 -22.91 13.66 -22.08
N GLN A 540 -22.12 13.01 -22.95
CA GLN A 540 -22.16 11.55 -23.10
C GLN A 540 -21.44 10.86 -21.94
N THR A 541 -20.25 11.34 -21.56
CA THR A 541 -19.54 10.80 -20.40
C THR A 541 -20.33 11.02 -19.13
N ASP A 542 -20.93 12.20 -18.95
CA ASP A 542 -21.74 12.53 -17.78
C ASP A 542 -22.98 11.66 -17.70
N TYR A 543 -23.65 11.40 -18.83
CA TYR A 543 -24.76 10.46 -18.89
C TYR A 543 -24.36 9.05 -18.45
N HIS A 544 -23.22 8.55 -18.94
CA HIS A 544 -22.70 7.24 -18.55
C HIS A 544 -22.30 7.19 -17.07
N ILE A 545 -21.67 8.23 -16.56
CA ILE A 545 -21.29 8.35 -15.14
C ILE A 545 -22.55 8.38 -14.27
N ALA A 546 -23.54 9.21 -14.61
CA ALA A 546 -24.79 9.32 -13.88
C ALA A 546 -25.54 7.98 -13.87
N HIS A 547 -25.67 7.33 -15.02
CA HIS A 547 -26.30 6.01 -15.12
C HIS A 547 -25.55 4.96 -14.29
N HIS A 548 -24.21 5.00 -14.30
CA HIS A 548 -23.39 4.10 -13.49
C HIS A 548 -23.58 4.32 -11.99
N ILE A 549 -23.58 5.58 -11.53
CA ILE A 549 -23.81 5.94 -10.12
C ILE A 549 -25.20 5.48 -9.69
N VAL A 550 -26.24 5.76 -10.48
CA VAL A 550 -27.62 5.34 -10.20
C VAL A 550 -27.71 3.82 -10.12
N ARG A 551 -27.06 3.09 -11.04
CA ARG A 551 -27.02 1.63 -11.02
C ARG A 551 -26.36 1.08 -9.75
N VAL A 552 -25.23 1.65 -9.34
CA VAL A 552 -24.54 1.28 -8.09
C VAL A 552 -25.43 1.54 -6.87
N HIS A 553 -26.16 2.65 -6.83
CA HIS A 553 -27.10 2.94 -5.74
C HIS A 553 -28.34 2.05 -5.74
N GLN A 554 -28.86 1.65 -6.90
CA GLN A 554 -30.07 0.83 -7.00
C GLN A 554 -29.84 -0.63 -6.65
N LYS A 555 -28.74 -1.22 -7.12
CA LYS A 555 -28.49 -2.67 -7.02
C LYS A 555 -27.35 -3.02 -6.06
N HIS A 556 -26.72 -2.04 -5.42
CA HIS A 556 -25.60 -2.19 -4.49
C HIS A 556 -24.52 -3.16 -4.99
N GLU A 557 -24.59 -4.44 -4.60
CA GLU A 557 -23.62 -5.49 -4.95
C GLU A 557 -23.93 -6.19 -6.28
N GLU A 558 -25.21 -6.34 -6.67
CA GLU A 558 -25.59 -6.99 -7.94
C GLU A 558 -25.30 -6.12 -9.17
N ALA A 559 -25.11 -4.81 -8.99
CA ALA A 559 -24.68 -3.91 -10.05
C ALA A 559 -23.28 -4.24 -10.57
N LEU A 560 -22.43 -4.75 -9.68
CA LEU A 560 -21.00 -4.90 -9.82
C LEU A 560 -20.71 -6.42 -9.92
N SER A 561 -20.99 -7.03 -11.06
CA SER A 561 -20.50 -8.38 -11.37
C SER A 561 -19.22 -8.27 -12.19
N PRO A 562 -18.05 -7.99 -11.58
CA PRO A 562 -16.78 -8.04 -12.31
C PRO A 562 -16.53 -9.47 -12.78
N ALA A 563 -15.75 -9.60 -13.85
CA ALA A 563 -15.35 -10.91 -14.38
C ALA A 563 -14.56 -11.73 -13.34
N PHE A 564 -13.85 -11.05 -12.43
CA PHE A 564 -13.07 -11.67 -11.36
C PHE A 564 -13.46 -11.13 -9.99
N THR A 565 -13.54 -12.04 -9.02
CA THR A 565 -13.78 -11.64 -7.63
C THR A 565 -12.53 -10.99 -7.02
N THR A 566 -12.73 -10.12 -6.03
CA THR A 566 -11.62 -9.47 -5.31
C THR A 566 -10.69 -10.48 -4.62
N ALA A 567 -11.24 -11.59 -4.11
CA ALA A 567 -10.47 -12.67 -3.50
C ALA A 567 -9.56 -13.39 -4.52
N GLN A 568 -10.07 -13.62 -5.73
CA GLN A 568 -9.30 -14.17 -6.84
C GLN A 568 -8.18 -13.22 -7.28
N LEU A 569 -8.49 -11.92 -7.41
CA LEU A 569 -7.49 -10.90 -7.73
C LEU A 569 -6.37 -10.82 -6.69
N LYS A 570 -6.70 -10.85 -5.38
CA LYS A 570 -5.70 -10.86 -4.30
C LYS A 570 -4.78 -12.07 -4.38
N ARG A 571 -5.33 -13.26 -4.64
CA ARG A 571 -4.56 -14.51 -4.82
C ARG A 571 -3.68 -14.42 -6.07
N TYR A 572 -4.21 -13.93 -7.18
CA TYR A 572 -3.46 -13.73 -8.42
C TYR A 572 -2.26 -12.79 -8.23
N ILE A 573 -2.47 -11.63 -7.59
CA ILE A 573 -1.41 -10.65 -7.33
C ILE A 573 -0.34 -11.25 -6.40
N ALA A 574 -0.75 -11.98 -5.35
CA ALA A 574 0.19 -12.63 -4.44
C ALA A 574 1.08 -13.64 -5.18
N HIS A 575 0.49 -14.50 -6.02
CA HIS A 575 1.24 -15.44 -6.84
C HIS A 575 2.15 -14.73 -7.84
N ALA A 576 1.66 -13.70 -8.55
CA ALA A 576 2.44 -12.96 -9.54
C ALA A 576 3.67 -12.25 -8.94
N LYS A 577 3.60 -11.81 -7.67
CA LYS A 577 4.75 -11.19 -6.96
C LYS A 577 5.92 -12.15 -6.72
N THR A 578 5.66 -13.45 -6.58
CA THR A 578 6.72 -14.47 -6.37
C THR A 578 7.63 -14.61 -7.61
N LEU A 579 7.12 -14.26 -8.78
CA LEU A 579 7.84 -14.41 -10.04
C LEU A 579 8.88 -13.30 -10.22
N LYS A 580 10.10 -13.70 -10.62
CA LYS A 580 11.22 -12.79 -10.91
C LYS A 580 11.59 -12.89 -12.40
N PRO A 581 10.92 -12.12 -13.29
CA PRO A 581 11.19 -12.19 -14.72
C PRO A 581 12.60 -11.69 -15.07
N LYS A 582 13.23 -12.33 -16.06
CA LYS A 582 14.55 -11.94 -16.59
C LYS A 582 14.40 -11.24 -17.94
N LEU A 583 15.25 -10.24 -18.16
CA LEU A 583 15.25 -9.47 -19.40
C LEU A 583 15.88 -10.26 -20.55
N THR A 584 15.18 -10.36 -21.70
CA THR A 584 15.75 -10.99 -22.91
C THR A 584 16.68 -10.01 -23.66
N PRO A 585 17.67 -10.51 -24.42
CA PRO A 585 18.57 -9.64 -25.19
C PRO A 585 17.85 -8.83 -26.27
N ASP A 586 16.76 -9.35 -26.82
CA ASP A 586 15.97 -8.62 -27.82
C ASP A 586 15.11 -7.52 -27.19
N ALA A 587 14.53 -7.77 -26.01
CA ALA A 587 13.87 -6.71 -25.26
C ALA A 587 14.85 -5.58 -24.90
N LYS A 588 16.11 -5.90 -24.56
CA LYS A 588 17.14 -4.89 -24.28
C LYS A 588 17.38 -3.95 -25.47
N LYS A 589 17.45 -4.48 -26.70
CA LYS A 589 17.61 -3.64 -27.91
C LYS A 589 16.45 -2.68 -28.08
N VAL A 590 15.22 -3.20 -27.95
CA VAL A 590 13.98 -2.41 -28.08
C VAL A 590 13.88 -1.34 -27.00
N LEU A 591 14.31 -1.63 -25.77
CA LEU A 591 14.35 -0.66 -24.67
C LEU A 591 15.27 0.53 -24.99
N VAL A 592 16.48 0.25 -25.48
CA VAL A 592 17.47 1.29 -25.82
C VAL A 592 16.96 2.13 -26.99
N GLU A 593 16.44 1.50 -28.04
CA GLU A 593 15.86 2.19 -29.20
C GLU A 593 14.69 3.09 -28.79
N SER A 594 13.77 2.56 -27.98
CA SER A 594 12.61 3.31 -27.48
C SER A 594 13.01 4.50 -26.63
N TYR A 595 14.03 4.34 -25.77
CA TYR A 595 14.56 5.42 -24.95
C TYR A 595 15.22 6.53 -25.77
N VAL A 596 16.02 6.16 -26.77
CA VAL A 596 16.64 7.12 -27.69
C VAL A 596 15.57 7.86 -28.49
N ALA A 597 14.53 7.16 -28.95
CA ALA A 597 13.41 7.77 -29.66
C ALA A 597 12.65 8.79 -28.79
N LEU A 598 12.36 8.45 -27.53
CA LEU A 598 11.72 9.37 -26.58
C LEU A 598 12.58 10.62 -26.32
N ARG A 599 13.91 10.45 -26.21
CA ARG A 599 14.83 11.57 -25.98
C ARG A 599 15.03 12.45 -27.20
N ARG A 600 14.97 11.89 -28.42
CA ARG A 600 15.00 12.66 -29.67
C ARG A 600 13.79 13.58 -29.80
N GLY A 601 12.60 13.10 -29.41
CA GLY A 601 11.38 13.91 -29.37
C GLY A 601 11.51 15.15 -28.48
N ASP A 602 12.22 15.02 -27.34
CA ASP A 602 12.47 16.11 -26.37
C ASP A 602 13.51 17.14 -26.87
N THR A 603 14.33 16.80 -27.86
CA THR A 603 15.44 17.67 -28.34
C THR A 603 14.98 18.66 -29.44
N ALA A 604 13.75 18.53 -29.95
CA ALA A 604 13.23 19.43 -30.97
C ALA A 604 12.98 20.84 -30.38
N PRO A 605 13.69 21.89 -30.86
CA PRO A 605 13.52 23.24 -30.34
C PRO A 605 12.13 23.77 -30.73
N GLY A 606 11.32 24.12 -29.72
CA GLY A 606 9.94 24.61 -29.90
C GLY A 606 8.87 23.75 -29.24
N GLY A 607 9.18 22.50 -28.90
CA GLY A 607 8.30 21.67 -28.08
C GLY A 607 8.27 22.19 -26.65
N ARG A 608 7.12 22.70 -26.17
CA ARG A 608 6.88 22.95 -24.74
C ARG A 608 6.73 21.61 -24.01
N VAL A 609 7.78 20.80 -23.96
CA VAL A 609 7.73 19.51 -23.27
C VAL A 609 7.64 19.79 -21.77
N ALA A 610 6.55 19.31 -21.16
CA ALA A 610 6.26 19.54 -19.75
C ALA A 610 7.28 18.90 -18.79
N TYR A 611 8.08 17.95 -19.28
CA TYR A 611 9.00 17.15 -18.48
C TYR A 611 10.28 16.75 -19.25
N ARG A 612 11.45 16.95 -18.64
CA ARG A 612 12.75 16.60 -19.24
C ARG A 612 13.02 15.11 -19.15
N MET A 613 13.38 14.46 -20.26
CA MET A 613 13.70 13.02 -20.27
C MET A 613 15.03 12.72 -19.56
N THR A 614 15.00 11.91 -18.49
CA THR A 614 16.19 11.52 -17.69
C THR A 614 16.41 10.00 -17.68
N VAL A 615 17.53 9.55 -17.13
CA VAL A 615 17.85 8.11 -16.97
C VAL A 615 16.86 7.40 -16.04
N ARG A 616 16.26 8.12 -15.07
CA ARG A 616 15.23 7.56 -14.17
C ARG A 616 14.03 7.02 -14.94
N GLN A 617 13.68 7.64 -16.07
CA GLN A 617 12.60 7.16 -16.92
C GLN A 617 12.95 5.86 -17.64
N LEU A 618 14.24 5.61 -17.92
CA LEU A 618 14.68 4.31 -18.43
C LEU A 618 14.56 3.22 -17.36
N GLU A 619 14.93 3.53 -16.11
CA GLU A 619 14.74 2.62 -14.97
C GLU A 619 13.25 2.30 -14.74
N ALA A 620 12.39 3.32 -14.77
CA ALA A 620 10.94 3.18 -14.70
C ALA A 620 10.41 2.24 -15.80
N LEU A 621 10.89 2.41 -17.03
CA LEU A 621 10.48 1.60 -18.18
C LEU A 621 10.90 0.13 -18.03
N ILE A 622 12.07 -0.14 -17.42
CA ILE A 622 12.49 -1.50 -17.05
C ILE A 622 11.55 -2.08 -16.00
N ARG A 623 11.27 -1.34 -14.91
CA ARG A 623 10.35 -1.81 -13.84
C ARG A 623 8.94 -2.09 -14.39
N LEU A 624 8.41 -1.20 -15.23
CA LEU A 624 7.11 -1.37 -15.89
C LEU A 624 7.09 -2.61 -16.79
N SER A 625 8.16 -2.84 -17.56
CA SER A 625 8.26 -4.02 -18.42
C SER A 625 8.31 -5.33 -17.61
N GLU A 626 9.01 -5.32 -16.47
CA GLU A 626 9.05 -6.44 -15.54
C GLU A 626 7.69 -6.67 -14.86
N ALA A 627 6.99 -5.61 -14.43
CA ALA A 627 5.67 -5.69 -13.83
C ALA A 627 4.62 -6.21 -14.82
N ILE A 628 4.69 -5.81 -16.10
CA ILE A 628 3.83 -6.34 -17.16
C ILE A 628 4.13 -7.84 -17.38
N ALA A 629 5.40 -8.24 -17.44
CA ALA A 629 5.74 -9.67 -17.57
C ALA A 629 5.22 -10.50 -16.38
N ARG A 630 5.28 -9.96 -15.16
CA ARG A 630 4.64 -10.55 -13.97
C ARG A 630 3.13 -10.69 -14.12
N SER A 631 2.47 -9.69 -14.70
CA SER A 631 1.02 -9.73 -14.92
C SER A 631 0.61 -10.93 -15.79
N TYR A 632 1.44 -11.33 -16.75
CA TYR A 632 1.20 -12.50 -17.61
C TYR A 632 1.74 -13.82 -17.03
N LEU A 633 2.31 -13.82 -15.81
CA LEU A 633 3.00 -14.97 -15.21
C LEU A 633 4.12 -15.54 -16.11
N GLU A 634 4.93 -14.65 -16.69
CA GLU A 634 6.05 -15.01 -17.55
C GLU A 634 7.39 -14.82 -16.85
N HIS A 635 8.29 -15.79 -16.99
CA HIS A 635 9.64 -15.71 -16.43
C HIS A 635 10.61 -14.89 -17.29
N GLN A 636 10.21 -14.47 -18.48
CA GLN A 636 11.05 -13.72 -19.41
C GLN A 636 10.32 -12.49 -19.92
N VAL A 637 11.04 -11.36 -20.01
CA VAL A 637 10.49 -10.11 -20.56
C VAL A 637 10.66 -10.13 -22.07
N GLU A 638 9.54 -10.18 -22.79
CA GLU A 638 9.48 -10.11 -24.24
C GLU A 638 9.36 -8.65 -24.77
N PRO A 639 9.73 -8.41 -26.05
CA PRO A 639 9.57 -7.10 -26.69
C PRO A 639 8.14 -6.54 -26.67
N ARG A 640 7.11 -7.39 -26.66
CA ARG A 640 5.71 -6.96 -26.59
C ARG A 640 5.40 -6.19 -25.30
N HIS A 641 5.98 -6.63 -24.18
CA HIS A 641 5.80 -6.00 -22.86
C HIS A 641 6.42 -4.60 -22.85
N VAL A 642 7.60 -4.47 -23.46
CA VAL A 642 8.30 -3.19 -23.61
C VAL A 642 7.48 -2.19 -24.42
N ARG A 643 6.87 -2.63 -25.54
CA ARG A 643 6.03 -1.74 -26.36
C ARG A 643 4.81 -1.22 -25.60
N VAL A 644 4.19 -2.07 -24.78
CA VAL A 644 3.07 -1.67 -23.92
C VAL A 644 3.55 -0.70 -22.84
N ALA A 645 4.68 -0.96 -22.19
CA ALA A 645 5.28 -0.03 -21.22
C ALA A 645 5.57 1.35 -21.83
N VAL A 646 6.14 1.38 -23.04
CA VAL A 646 6.40 2.62 -23.79
C VAL A 646 5.10 3.35 -24.10
N ARG A 647 4.04 2.63 -24.52
CA ARG A 647 2.74 3.24 -24.78
C ARG A 647 2.17 3.89 -23.51
N LEU A 648 2.20 3.19 -22.37
CA LEU A 648 1.75 3.72 -21.08
C LEU A 648 2.52 4.98 -20.69
N LEU A 649 3.85 4.95 -20.80
CA LEU A 649 4.70 6.09 -20.48
C LEU A 649 4.48 7.28 -21.43
N LYS A 650 4.25 7.02 -22.72
CA LYS A 650 3.86 8.06 -23.68
C LYS A 650 2.51 8.67 -23.33
N THR A 651 1.50 7.87 -22.99
CA THR A 651 0.18 8.41 -22.60
C THR A 651 0.25 9.30 -21.37
N SER A 652 1.13 9.00 -20.40
CA SER A 652 1.35 9.90 -19.25
C SER A 652 2.01 11.23 -19.60
N ILE A 653 2.80 11.29 -20.69
CA ILE A 653 3.48 12.52 -21.13
C ILE A 653 2.57 13.35 -22.05
N ILE A 654 1.91 12.68 -23.01
CA ILE A 654 1.12 13.31 -24.08
C ILE A 654 -0.18 13.92 -23.55
N SER A 655 -0.76 13.43 -22.44
CA SER A 655 -1.94 14.06 -21.83
C SER A 655 -1.70 15.50 -21.33
N VAL A 656 -0.44 15.98 -21.37
CA VAL A 656 -0.06 17.36 -21.04
C VAL A 656 0.15 18.22 -22.31
N GLU A 657 0.31 17.60 -23.48
CA GLU A 657 0.47 18.28 -24.76
C GLU A 657 -0.89 18.40 -25.47
N SER A 658 -1.77 19.29 -25.01
CA SER A 658 -2.91 19.67 -25.83
C SER A 658 -2.43 20.58 -26.97
N SER A 659 -2.15 19.97 -28.12
CA SER A 659 -2.69 20.32 -29.44
C SER A 659 -2.94 21.79 -29.76
N GLU A 660 -1.96 22.65 -29.48
CA GLU A 660 -1.84 23.97 -30.08
C GLU A 660 -0.72 23.89 -31.13
N ILE A 661 -1.10 23.87 -32.41
CA ILE A 661 -0.14 24.05 -33.48
C ILE A 661 0.22 25.54 -33.47
N ASP A 662 1.41 25.87 -32.94
CA ASP A 662 1.95 27.23 -33.05
C ASP A 662 2.31 27.48 -34.52
N LEU A 663 1.42 28.16 -35.24
CA LEU A 663 1.63 28.58 -36.63
C LEU A 663 2.31 29.96 -36.71
N SER A 664 2.75 30.53 -35.58
CA SER A 664 3.38 31.86 -35.54
C SER A 664 4.66 31.96 -36.37
N ASP A 665 5.42 30.88 -36.53
CA ASP A 665 6.61 30.82 -37.41
C ASP A 665 6.29 31.08 -38.89
N PHE A 666 5.03 30.91 -39.32
CA PHE A 666 4.58 31.21 -40.69
C PHE A 666 3.97 32.61 -40.83
N GLN A 667 3.75 33.31 -39.71
CA GLN A 667 3.16 34.64 -39.67
C GLN A 667 4.19 35.75 -39.93
N ASP A 668 5.46 35.51 -39.58
CA ASP A 668 6.57 36.45 -39.82
C ASP A 668 6.85 36.69 -41.31
N ILE A 669 6.41 35.79 -42.20
CA ILE A 669 6.51 35.96 -43.66
C ILE A 669 5.42 36.91 -44.19
N VAL A 670 4.32 37.10 -43.45
CA VAL A 670 3.16 37.92 -43.87
C VAL A 670 3.29 39.37 -43.37
N TYR A 671 4.02 39.60 -42.27
CA TYR A 671 4.18 40.95 -41.71
C TYR A 671 5.32 41.79 -42.32
N ASP A 672 6.17 41.20 -43.17
CA ASP A 672 7.17 41.96 -43.95
C ASP A 672 6.52 42.76 -45.11
N ASP A 673 5.21 42.62 -45.30
CA ASP A 673 4.44 43.17 -46.43
C ASP A 673 3.86 44.60 -46.16
N ILE A 674 4.14 45.21 -45.01
CA ILE A 674 3.72 46.61 -44.71
C ILE A 674 4.84 47.36 -43.97
N GLY A 675 5.95 47.68 -44.65
CA GLY A 675 7.06 48.37 -43.98
C GLY A 675 8.23 48.88 -44.82
N GLY A 676 8.07 49.17 -46.10
CA GLY A 676 9.16 49.70 -46.92
C GLY A 676 9.38 51.21 -46.77
N SER A 677 10.26 51.65 -45.85
CA SER A 677 11.17 52.82 -46.02
C SER A 677 11.99 53.12 -44.76
N ARG A 678 13.24 52.64 -44.68
CA ARG A 678 14.43 53.47 -44.39
C ARG A 678 15.75 52.70 -44.51
N ALA A 679 16.62 53.32 -45.31
CA ALA A 679 18.04 53.14 -45.60
C ALA A 679 18.94 52.29 -44.66
N SER A 680 19.77 51.49 -45.34
CA SER A 680 21.13 51.02 -45.07
C SER A 680 21.87 51.57 -43.82
N ASP A 681 22.45 50.66 -43.04
CA ASP A 681 23.89 50.73 -42.75
C ASP A 681 24.49 49.33 -42.48
N GLN A 682 25.70 49.13 -42.99
CA GLN A 682 26.54 47.94 -42.83
C GLN A 682 27.44 48.10 -41.60
N GLY A 683 27.63 47.03 -40.82
CA GLY A 683 28.66 47.02 -39.77
C GLY A 683 28.81 45.69 -39.04
N ASP A 684 29.84 44.94 -39.41
CA ASP A 684 30.41 43.80 -38.68
C ASP A 684 30.80 44.14 -37.22
N ALA A 685 30.62 43.19 -36.28
CA ALA A 685 31.64 42.74 -35.31
C ALA A 685 31.09 41.85 -34.17
N GLN A 686 31.57 40.60 -34.13
CA GLN A 686 32.14 39.88 -32.98
C GLN A 686 31.96 40.45 -31.54
N ARG A 687 31.35 39.67 -30.61
CA ARG A 687 32.00 39.00 -29.44
C ARG A 687 31.05 38.58 -28.29
N SER A 688 31.24 37.32 -27.88
CA SER A 688 31.32 36.72 -26.51
C SER A 688 30.50 37.22 -25.30
N TYR A 689 29.85 36.23 -24.65
CA TYR A 689 29.67 35.95 -23.20
C TYR A 689 29.76 37.09 -22.17
N GLU A 690 28.70 37.27 -21.36
CA GLU A 690 28.69 37.01 -19.90
C GLU A 690 27.31 37.24 -19.24
N ALA A 691 27.13 36.66 -18.06
CA ALA A 691 25.90 36.45 -17.32
C ALA A 691 25.55 37.57 -16.32
N ALA A 692 24.25 37.73 -15.99
CA ALA A 692 23.75 38.06 -14.64
C ALA A 692 22.21 38.02 -14.58
N ALA A 693 21.66 37.53 -13.46
CA ALA A 693 20.26 37.62 -13.08
C ALA A 693 20.05 38.78 -12.06
N PRO A 694 18.87 38.98 -11.43
CA PRO A 694 17.94 40.07 -11.73
C PRO A 694 17.78 41.10 -10.58
N GLU A 695 17.18 42.26 -10.84
CA GLU A 695 16.52 43.05 -9.79
C GLU A 695 15.39 43.96 -10.35
N ASN A 696 14.33 44.07 -9.56
CA ASN A 696 13.06 44.77 -9.81
C ASN A 696 13.17 46.30 -9.66
N GLN A 697 12.43 47.06 -10.48
CA GLN A 697 11.74 48.28 -10.07
C GLN A 697 10.59 48.63 -11.03
N GLU A 698 9.45 49.06 -10.46
CA GLU A 698 8.16 49.30 -11.10
C GLU A 698 8.02 50.67 -11.80
N SER A 699 7.23 50.64 -12.88
CA SER A 699 6.28 51.66 -13.38
C SER A 699 6.78 52.92 -14.10
N GLY A 700 6.27 53.13 -15.34
CA GLY A 700 6.26 54.44 -16.01
C GLY A 700 6.27 54.44 -17.54
N SER A 701 5.10 54.23 -18.16
CA SER A 701 4.66 54.76 -19.48
C SER A 701 5.54 54.64 -20.74
N GLY A 702 5.11 53.78 -21.67
CA GLY A 702 4.72 54.24 -23.01
C GLY A 702 5.77 54.28 -24.13
N THR A 703 6.11 53.13 -24.71
CA THR A 703 6.35 52.98 -26.16
C THR A 703 5.90 51.58 -26.58
N GLY A 704 4.75 51.50 -27.25
CA GLY A 704 4.17 50.24 -27.70
C GLY A 704 5.00 49.60 -28.81
N THR A 705 5.83 48.63 -28.45
CA THR A 705 6.30 47.60 -29.39
C THR A 705 5.10 46.71 -29.70
N ARG A 706 4.66 46.68 -30.97
CA ARG A 706 3.67 45.71 -31.47
C ARG A 706 4.25 44.30 -31.26
N GLN A 707 3.91 43.65 -30.17
CA GLN A 707 4.03 42.20 -30.07
C GLN A 707 3.07 41.60 -31.11
N GLY A 708 3.63 40.91 -32.10
CA GLY A 708 2.85 40.11 -33.05
C GLY A 708 1.90 39.20 -32.27
N ARG A 709 0.60 39.31 -32.54
CA ARG A 709 -0.40 38.44 -31.91
C ARG A 709 -0.17 37.02 -32.44
N LYS A 710 0.35 36.14 -31.57
CA LYS A 710 0.49 34.71 -31.84
C LYS A 710 -0.84 34.14 -32.29
N LEU A 711 -0.86 33.58 -33.48
CA LEU A 711 -2.06 32.99 -34.06
C LEU A 711 -2.08 31.49 -33.75
N VAL A 712 -2.73 31.17 -32.63
CA VAL A 712 -2.90 29.79 -32.14
C VAL A 712 -4.23 29.25 -32.65
N ILE A 713 -4.19 28.11 -33.33
CA ILE A 713 -5.38 27.43 -33.89
C ILE A 713 -5.51 26.05 -33.23
N THR A 714 -6.75 25.62 -32.96
CA THR A 714 -7.05 24.29 -32.41
C THR A 714 -6.90 23.20 -33.48
N ASP A 715 -6.40 22.02 -33.10
CA ASP A 715 -6.21 20.88 -34.00
C ASP A 715 -7.52 20.41 -34.66
N GLU A 716 -8.65 20.43 -33.94
CA GLU A 716 -9.96 20.13 -34.51
C GLU A 716 -10.38 21.12 -35.62
N TYR A 717 -10.07 22.41 -35.46
CA TYR A 717 -10.32 23.40 -36.49
C TYR A 717 -9.37 23.20 -37.68
N PHE A 718 -8.09 22.91 -37.41
CA PHE A 718 -7.10 22.59 -38.44
C PHE A 718 -7.51 21.37 -39.28
N GLN A 719 -7.90 20.26 -38.64
CA GLN A 719 -8.36 19.05 -39.31
C GLN A 719 -9.66 19.27 -40.08
N ARG A 720 -10.64 19.99 -39.51
CA ARG A 720 -11.90 20.31 -40.18
C ARG A 720 -11.70 21.15 -41.43
N VAL A 721 -10.85 22.17 -41.34
CA VAL A 721 -10.50 23.02 -42.50
C VAL A 721 -9.76 22.19 -43.55
N THR A 722 -8.79 21.38 -43.13
CA THR A 722 -8.00 20.51 -44.02
C THR A 722 -8.87 19.50 -44.76
N GLN A 723 -9.76 18.80 -44.06
CA GLN A 723 -10.71 17.86 -44.67
C GLN A 723 -11.63 18.56 -45.67
N SER A 724 -12.14 19.76 -45.34
CA SER A 724 -13.00 20.53 -46.25
C SER A 724 -12.26 20.97 -47.52
N LEU A 725 -11.00 21.41 -47.40
CA LEU A 725 -10.17 21.82 -48.53
C LEU A 725 -9.82 20.63 -49.44
N ILE A 726 -9.44 19.49 -48.85
CA ILE A 726 -9.04 18.29 -49.60
C ILE A 726 -10.24 17.64 -50.31
N LEU A 727 -11.37 17.52 -49.62
CA LEU A 727 -12.61 16.97 -50.21
C LEU A 727 -13.00 17.76 -51.47
N HIS A 728 -12.87 19.08 -51.41
CA HIS A 728 -13.26 19.93 -52.53
C HIS A 728 -12.27 19.90 -53.69
N LEU A 729 -10.95 19.86 -53.41
CA LEU A 729 -9.95 19.67 -54.45
C LEU A 729 -10.14 18.33 -55.19
N ARG A 730 -10.49 17.25 -54.46
CA ARG A 730 -10.85 15.97 -55.08
C ARG A 730 -12.11 16.04 -55.93
N GLN A 731 -13.16 16.71 -55.46
CA GLN A 731 -14.38 16.91 -56.26
C GLN A 731 -14.07 17.65 -57.57
N HIS A 732 -13.16 18.62 -57.53
CA HIS A 732 -12.72 19.34 -58.72
C HIS A 732 -11.83 18.50 -59.63
N GLU A 733 -10.96 17.64 -59.08
CA GLU A 733 -10.20 16.65 -59.87
C GLU A 733 -11.14 15.66 -60.57
N ASP A 734 -12.17 15.18 -59.88
CA ASP A 734 -13.17 14.25 -60.41
C ASP A 734 -14.02 14.86 -61.52
N THR A 735 -14.46 16.13 -61.38
CA THR A 735 -15.21 16.82 -62.45
C THR A 735 -14.35 17.06 -63.68
N VAL A 736 -13.09 17.47 -63.48
CA VAL A 736 -12.13 17.68 -64.58
C VAL A 736 -11.79 16.35 -65.28
N ALA A 737 -11.73 15.23 -64.55
CA ALA A 737 -11.53 13.91 -65.13
C ALA A 737 -12.73 13.44 -65.98
N HIS A 738 -13.95 13.86 -65.65
CA HIS A 738 -15.16 13.54 -66.43
C HIS A 738 -15.32 14.41 -67.68
N ASP A 739 -15.00 15.70 -67.59
CA ASP A 739 -15.19 16.65 -68.70
C ASP A 739 -14.02 16.70 -69.70
N GLY A 740 -12.89 16.05 -69.39
CA GLY A 740 -11.78 15.82 -70.33
C GLY A 740 -11.04 17.07 -70.84
N THR A 741 -11.41 18.26 -70.37
CA THR A 741 -10.77 19.54 -70.75
C THR A 741 -10.56 20.41 -69.52
N GLY A 742 -9.48 20.17 -68.75
CA GLY A 742 -9.09 21.03 -67.63
C GLY A 742 -7.73 20.67 -67.02
N LEU A 743 -7.09 21.65 -66.38
CA LEU A 743 -5.90 21.45 -65.55
C LEU A 743 -6.31 20.83 -64.22
N ALA A 744 -5.55 19.83 -63.75
CA ALA A 744 -5.84 19.05 -62.53
C ALA A 744 -5.61 19.82 -61.21
N GLY A 745 -5.67 21.15 -61.21
CA GLY A 745 -5.44 21.96 -60.01
C GLY A 745 -6.21 23.26 -60.01
N MET A 746 -6.52 23.74 -58.80
CA MET A 746 -7.28 24.97 -58.57
C MET A 746 -6.35 26.08 -58.08
N ARG A 747 -6.66 27.34 -58.39
CA ARG A 747 -5.87 28.48 -57.89
C ARG A 747 -6.12 28.69 -56.40
N GLN A 748 -5.05 29.02 -55.66
CA GLN A 748 -5.12 29.27 -54.22
C GLN A 748 -6.17 30.33 -53.85
N LYS A 749 -6.26 31.43 -54.62
CA LYS A 749 -7.27 32.48 -54.40
C LYS A 749 -8.70 31.97 -54.54
N ASP A 750 -8.96 31.16 -55.54
CA ASP A 750 -10.30 30.64 -55.84
C ASP A 750 -10.73 29.61 -54.78
N LEU A 751 -9.78 28.80 -54.30
CA LEU A 751 -9.98 27.86 -53.19
C LEU A 751 -10.33 28.58 -51.87
N ILE A 752 -9.62 29.66 -51.54
CA ILE A 752 -9.88 30.48 -50.34
C ILE A 752 -11.25 31.17 -50.46
N GLN A 753 -11.54 31.78 -51.61
CA GLN A 753 -12.80 32.49 -51.85
C GLN A 753 -14.01 31.55 -51.75
N MET A 754 -13.90 30.34 -52.28
CA MET A 754 -14.94 29.32 -52.21
C MET A 754 -15.12 28.83 -50.76
N TYR A 755 -14.04 28.56 -50.02
CA TYR A 755 -14.14 28.13 -48.62
C TYR A 755 -14.89 29.17 -47.78
N ILE A 756 -14.59 30.45 -47.98
CA ILE A 756 -15.29 31.55 -47.30
C ILE A 756 -16.75 31.62 -47.73
N ALA A 757 -17.06 31.45 -49.01
CA ALA A 757 -18.44 31.41 -49.49
C ALA A 757 -19.23 30.27 -48.84
N GLN A 758 -18.65 29.08 -48.71
CA GLN A 758 -19.26 27.92 -48.06
C GLN A 758 -19.50 28.15 -46.55
N GLN A 759 -18.59 28.85 -45.88
CA GLN A 759 -18.77 29.21 -44.46
C GLN A 759 -19.79 30.36 -44.28
N ASN A 760 -19.87 31.27 -45.26
CA ASN A 760 -20.85 32.35 -45.27
C ASN A 760 -22.28 31.83 -45.48
N GLU A 761 -22.46 30.78 -46.31
CA GLU A 761 -23.74 30.06 -46.47
C GLU A 761 -24.18 29.37 -45.16
N LYS A 762 -23.22 28.88 -44.38
CA LYS A 762 -23.47 28.35 -43.02
C LYS A 762 -23.72 29.45 -41.97
N SER A 763 -23.83 30.72 -42.39
CA SER A 763 -24.05 31.89 -41.53
C SER A 763 -23.01 32.07 -40.42
N ALA A 764 -21.74 31.71 -40.70
CA ALA A 764 -20.68 31.73 -39.69
C ALA A 764 -20.08 33.13 -39.41
N TYR A 765 -20.26 34.11 -40.30
CA TYR A 765 -19.62 35.42 -40.19
C TYR A 765 -20.62 36.57 -40.15
N SER A 766 -20.49 37.42 -39.13
CA SER A 766 -21.37 38.57 -38.91
C SER A 766 -20.75 39.90 -39.37
N SER A 767 -19.42 39.93 -39.55
CA SER A 767 -18.65 41.13 -39.88
C SER A 767 -17.56 40.91 -40.93
N LEU A 768 -17.25 41.96 -41.70
CA LEU A 768 -16.17 41.95 -42.71
C LEU A 768 -14.77 41.77 -42.09
N ASP A 769 -14.57 42.17 -40.83
CA ASP A 769 -13.30 42.03 -40.10
C ASP A 769 -13.04 40.58 -39.63
N GLU A 770 -14.10 39.82 -39.31
CA GLU A 770 -14.00 38.39 -39.00
C GLU A 770 -13.64 37.57 -40.25
N ALA A 771 -14.25 37.89 -41.39
CA ALA A 771 -13.93 37.24 -42.65
C ALA A 771 -12.47 37.46 -43.08
N ALA A 772 -11.94 38.68 -42.88
CA ALA A 772 -10.53 38.98 -43.17
C ALA A 772 -9.56 38.19 -42.28
N LYS A 773 -9.84 38.07 -40.98
CA LYS A 773 -9.02 37.25 -40.07
C LYS A 773 -9.05 35.77 -40.42
N GLU A 774 -10.18 35.27 -40.91
CA GLU A 774 -10.32 33.88 -41.34
C GLU A 774 -9.57 33.61 -42.65
N VAL A 775 -9.52 34.58 -43.58
CA VAL A 775 -8.64 34.52 -44.76
C VAL A 775 -7.19 34.30 -44.33
N ASP A 776 -6.70 35.07 -43.36
CA ASP A 776 -5.32 34.99 -42.88
C ASP A 776 -5.04 33.63 -42.21
N LYS A 777 -6.00 33.12 -41.42
CA LYS A 777 -5.91 31.76 -40.83
C LYS A 777 -5.83 30.68 -41.89
N VAL A 778 -6.71 30.72 -42.89
CA VAL A 778 -6.75 29.73 -43.97
C VAL A 778 -5.49 29.80 -44.83
N LYS A 779 -4.94 31.00 -45.09
CA LYS A 779 -3.65 31.16 -45.77
C LYS A 779 -2.51 30.50 -44.99
N ALA A 780 -2.45 30.70 -43.67
CA ALA A 780 -1.44 30.05 -42.82
C ALA A 780 -1.60 28.52 -42.79
N ILE A 781 -2.84 28.01 -42.80
CA ILE A 781 -3.14 26.57 -42.88
C ILE A 781 -2.67 25.99 -44.22
N ILE A 782 -2.97 26.65 -45.35
CA ILE A 782 -2.52 26.19 -46.68
C ILE A 782 -0.99 26.15 -46.76
N GLU A 783 -0.30 27.15 -46.22
CA GLU A 783 1.17 27.15 -46.20
C GLU A 783 1.74 26.04 -45.30
N SER A 784 1.07 25.72 -44.19
CA SER A 784 1.39 24.57 -43.35
C SER A 784 1.19 23.24 -44.08
N LEU A 785 0.09 23.09 -44.82
CA LEU A 785 -0.23 21.89 -45.61
C LEU A 785 0.79 21.63 -46.73
N ILE A 786 1.36 22.69 -47.32
CA ILE A 786 2.40 22.59 -48.35
C ILE A 786 3.75 22.23 -47.73
N ARG A 787 4.18 22.93 -46.67
CA ARG A 787 5.54 22.82 -46.13
C ARG A 787 5.73 21.70 -45.10
N ARG A 788 4.72 21.47 -44.25
CA ARG A 788 4.85 20.57 -43.08
C ARG A 788 4.29 19.18 -43.34
N GLU A 789 3.10 19.09 -43.95
CA GLU A 789 2.39 17.82 -44.12
C GLU A 789 2.52 17.23 -45.53
N GLY A 790 2.82 18.05 -46.54
CA GLY A 790 3.00 17.60 -47.93
C GLY A 790 1.72 17.06 -48.58
N HIS A 791 0.55 17.44 -48.04
CA HIS A 791 -0.76 17.00 -48.54
C HIS A 791 -1.17 17.73 -49.83
N LEU A 792 -0.65 18.95 -50.04
CA LEU A 792 -0.87 19.76 -51.23
C LEU A 792 0.43 19.91 -52.02
N ILE A 793 0.36 19.65 -53.32
CA ILE A 793 1.47 19.82 -54.27
C ILE A 793 1.20 21.09 -55.10
N VAL A 794 2.21 21.93 -55.25
CA VAL A 794 2.16 23.09 -56.14
C VAL A 794 2.50 22.64 -57.57
N LEU A 795 1.55 22.78 -58.50
CA LEU A 795 1.71 22.38 -59.90
C LEU A 795 2.34 23.48 -60.76
N ASP A 796 2.09 24.76 -60.44
CA ASP A 796 2.67 25.92 -61.12
C ASP A 796 2.83 27.08 -60.13
N ASP A 797 4.04 27.65 -60.10
CA ASP A 797 4.40 28.83 -59.29
C ASP A 797 4.25 30.14 -60.09
N GLY A 798 3.84 30.09 -61.35
CA GLY A 798 3.60 31.28 -62.18
C GLY A 798 4.86 32.01 -62.63
N SER A 799 6.02 31.35 -62.61
CA SER A 799 7.33 31.93 -62.91
C SER A 799 7.81 31.65 -64.34
N THR A 800 6.99 31.94 -65.35
CA THR A 800 7.49 32.08 -66.74
C THR A 800 6.89 33.28 -67.45
N ALA A 801 7.78 34.25 -67.76
CA ALA A 801 7.65 35.37 -68.68
C ALA A 801 6.98 36.68 -68.19
N ALA A 802 7.76 37.52 -67.49
CA ALA A 802 7.92 38.95 -67.79
C ALA A 802 8.94 39.58 -66.83
N GLU A 803 10.04 40.12 -67.37
CA GLU A 803 10.95 40.98 -66.62
C GLU A 803 10.26 42.31 -66.30
N GLY A 804 10.29 42.71 -65.03
CA GLY A 804 9.93 44.06 -64.58
C GLY A 804 8.50 44.20 -64.04
N GLU A 805 8.42 44.53 -62.75
CA GLU A 805 7.25 44.96 -61.97
C GLU A 805 6.44 43.88 -61.19
N GLN A 806 6.56 43.97 -59.86
CA GLN A 806 5.65 43.47 -58.80
C GLN A 806 5.64 41.96 -58.48
N GLU A 807 6.54 41.54 -57.59
CA GLU A 807 6.52 40.22 -56.91
C GLU A 807 5.29 39.99 -55.99
N LEU A 808 4.48 41.02 -55.70
CA LEU A 808 3.33 40.93 -54.78
C LEU A 808 2.16 40.07 -55.28
N SER A 809 2.11 39.70 -56.57
CA SER A 809 0.93 39.02 -57.18
C SER A 809 1.11 37.52 -57.49
N THR A 810 2.26 36.94 -57.13
CA THR A 810 2.63 35.57 -57.58
C THR A 810 2.09 34.47 -56.67
N ARG A 811 1.97 34.69 -55.35
CA ARG A 811 1.53 33.64 -54.40
C ARG A 811 0.04 33.28 -54.52
N ASP A 812 -0.83 34.26 -54.74
CA ASP A 812 -2.28 34.02 -54.93
C ASP A 812 -2.60 33.28 -56.25
N ARG A 813 -1.63 33.19 -57.17
CA ARG A 813 -1.76 32.53 -58.48
C ARG A 813 -1.34 31.06 -58.50
N ARG A 814 -0.81 30.52 -57.39
CA ARG A 814 -0.38 29.12 -57.29
C ARG A 814 -1.50 28.15 -57.59
N ILE A 815 -1.20 27.16 -58.42
CA ILE A 815 -2.12 26.05 -58.72
C ILE A 815 -1.79 24.90 -57.75
N LEU A 816 -2.79 24.51 -56.94
CA LEU A 816 -2.67 23.47 -55.92
C LEU A 816 -3.42 22.21 -56.37
N ALA A 817 -2.81 21.04 -56.14
CA ALA A 817 -3.41 19.72 -56.34
C ALA A 817 -3.16 18.82 -55.13
N VAL A 818 -3.98 17.79 -54.95
CA VAL A 818 -3.86 16.88 -53.80
C VAL A 818 -2.80 15.83 -54.09
N ALA A 819 -1.98 15.49 -53.09
CA ALA A 819 -1.04 14.39 -53.21
C ALA A 819 -1.78 13.04 -53.41
N PRO A 820 -1.39 12.22 -54.41
CA PRO A 820 -2.08 10.95 -54.73
C PRO A 820 -1.98 9.88 -53.63
N ASN A 821 -1.10 10.06 -52.63
CA ASN A 821 -0.92 9.14 -51.51
C ASN A 821 -1.78 9.48 -50.28
N TYR A 822 -2.52 10.58 -50.30
CA TYR A 822 -3.41 10.92 -49.19
C TYR A 822 -4.63 10.01 -49.23
N VAL A 823 -4.98 9.33 -48.13
CA VAL A 823 -6.23 8.56 -48.00
C VAL A 823 -7.03 9.23 -46.91
N VAL A 824 -8.29 9.56 -47.22
CA VAL A 824 -9.23 10.10 -46.23
C VAL A 824 -9.75 8.90 -45.47
N ASP A 825 -9.42 8.81 -44.17
CA ASP A 825 -10.07 7.88 -43.24
C ASP A 825 -11.45 8.39 -42.81
#